data_AF-A0A7M3Z6Z9-F1
#
_entry.id   AF-A0A7M3Z6Z9-F1
#
_cell.length_a   1.000
_cell.length_b   1.000
_cell.length_c   1.000
_cell.angle_alpha   90.00
_cell.angle_beta   90.00
_cell.angle_gamma   90.00
#
_symmetry.space_group_name_H-M   'P 1'
#
loop_
_entity.id
_entity.type
_entity.pdbx_description
1 polymer ?
#
loop_
_entity_poly.entity_id
_entity_poly.type
_entity_poly.pdbx_seq_one_letter_code
_entity_poly.pdbx_strand_id
1 'polypeptide(L)'
;MIEGWLLDVHENETRNGMVAWIVDDQGEAHGCILPWQPLLHVHASHRWLDRLEHWLNQPELHQRFGIGTIFSMRARLDLEAEGQSEVLAITLRSYQHLRALAEHIEARGDFHRYKLYSVDAHLAQRFLNEHACMPFQRVRWSPSHPSHLEPVREPSAGDDMYPPFHVVRLTLEFEQHGGFPEQGDTIERIWLETVQEPGISPSQKTTLCTLERREFDSLSALLSAFQAAFDRIDPDIVLTAGGDQRWFPWLVEQTKAHHLPLVLGRTSEPLRQSTGQRTIHSYGQTRHRHGAFFLKGRLHLDVKNSFIVNEGGLAGLFELAQHSRQSAQVISRLSPGSVISAIQMRVAMDDGVLVPWKKNRPEDTKSALDLLHADRGGLYLDSRPGVHASVIELDFASLFPSIIATRNISPETLNCSCCQAPSSASEHGVVPLHPREAAQEFRERTVMSRFGHGLFPLANEKALPVPGLNMHTCGRTHGFLGRVVAPIIERRRVLKGLRQHKGDAYDLRQNALKWLLVTCFGYTGYRNARFGRIEAHEAICAWSRDLLLTTIEAAQEDGWDVLHAIVDCVWLSDTRGRSPEQQRTAAEAFAERISEHVGIPLEFEAHYDFIAFLPSRMHGSGSLTKYWAYTGEDFKVRGIELRQHSTP
;
A
#
# COMPACT_ATOMS: atom_id res chain seq x y z
N MET A 1 6.60 -33.77 -6.33
CA MET A 1 6.27 -32.73 -5.33
C MET A 1 7.24 -31.60 -5.58
N ILE A 2 6.75 -30.37 -5.65
CA ILE A 2 7.57 -29.18 -5.86
C ILE A 2 7.47 -28.35 -4.56
N GLU A 3 8.61 -27.97 -4.03
CA GLU A 3 8.71 -27.10 -2.86
C GLU A 3 9.78 -26.04 -3.13
N GLY A 4 9.50 -24.80 -2.75
CA GLY A 4 10.38 -23.67 -3.03
C GLY A 4 9.69 -22.34 -2.77
N TRP A 5 10.23 -21.26 -3.30
CA TRP A 5 9.72 -19.90 -3.08
C TRP A 5 8.78 -19.46 -4.19
N LEU A 6 7.63 -18.88 -3.80
CA LEU A 6 6.63 -18.40 -4.74
C LEU A 6 7.08 -17.11 -5.43
N LEU A 7 7.46 -17.18 -6.70
CA LEU A 7 7.97 -16.04 -7.48
C LEU A 7 6.83 -15.18 -8.06
N ASP A 8 5.91 -15.81 -8.79
CA ASP A 8 4.86 -15.12 -9.54
C ASP A 8 3.58 -15.97 -9.61
N VAL A 9 2.43 -15.30 -9.69
CA VAL A 9 1.12 -15.94 -9.90
C VAL A 9 0.33 -15.14 -10.92
N HIS A 10 -0.12 -15.81 -11.97
CA HIS A 10 -0.91 -15.20 -13.04
C HIS A 10 -1.93 -16.18 -13.62
N GLU A 11 -2.84 -15.69 -14.46
CA GLU A 11 -3.81 -16.55 -15.14
C GLU A 11 -3.13 -17.45 -16.18
N ASN A 12 -3.60 -18.69 -16.33
CA ASN A 12 -3.17 -19.57 -17.43
C ASN A 12 -3.65 -19.04 -18.80
N GLU A 13 -3.12 -19.61 -19.89
CA GLU A 13 -3.40 -19.15 -21.25
C GLU A 13 -4.89 -19.16 -21.61
N THR A 14 -5.62 -20.19 -21.13
CA THR A 14 -7.07 -20.37 -21.32
C THR A 14 -7.92 -19.55 -20.35
N ARG A 15 -7.31 -18.87 -19.37
CA ARG A 15 -7.95 -18.06 -18.32
C ARG A 15 -9.04 -18.81 -17.55
N ASN A 16 -8.81 -20.09 -17.28
CA ASN A 16 -9.69 -20.99 -16.52
C ASN A 16 -8.98 -21.63 -15.31
N GLY A 17 -7.74 -21.22 -15.06
CA GLY A 17 -6.95 -21.59 -13.89
C GLY A 17 -5.85 -20.55 -13.64
N MET A 18 -5.05 -20.79 -12.62
CA MET A 18 -3.90 -19.98 -12.27
C MET A 18 -2.61 -20.78 -12.51
N VAL A 19 -1.52 -20.09 -12.80
CA VAL A 19 -0.17 -20.65 -12.82
C VAL A 19 0.61 -20.02 -11.69
N ALA A 20 1.12 -20.84 -10.77
CA ALA A 20 2.01 -20.42 -9.70
C ALA A 20 3.43 -20.86 -10.04
N TRP A 21 4.36 -19.90 -10.11
CA TRP A 21 5.77 -20.16 -10.38
C TRP A 21 6.53 -20.29 -9.07
N ILE A 22 7.13 -21.46 -8.86
CA ILE A 22 7.89 -21.80 -7.65
C ILE A 22 9.34 -22.00 -8.04
N VAL A 23 10.26 -21.26 -7.42
CA VAL A 23 11.70 -21.45 -7.58
C VAL A 23 12.18 -22.39 -6.48
N ASP A 24 12.72 -23.55 -6.83
CA ASP A 24 13.20 -24.54 -5.86
C ASP A 24 14.57 -24.15 -5.25
N ASP A 25 15.05 -24.97 -4.32
CA ASP A 25 16.34 -24.76 -3.65
C ASP A 25 17.56 -24.82 -4.60
N GLN A 26 17.40 -25.35 -5.82
CA GLN A 26 18.43 -25.38 -6.85
C GLN A 26 18.38 -24.13 -7.76
N GLY A 27 17.42 -23.24 -7.55
CA GLY A 27 17.20 -22.06 -8.40
C GLY A 27 16.53 -22.39 -9.73
N GLU A 28 15.82 -23.53 -9.82
CA GLU A 28 15.05 -23.92 -10.99
C GLU A 28 13.59 -23.54 -10.79
N ALA A 29 12.97 -22.96 -11.82
CA ALA A 29 11.61 -22.45 -11.76
C ALA A 29 10.58 -23.40 -12.34
N HIS A 30 9.53 -23.68 -11.57
CA HIS A 30 8.49 -24.64 -11.91
C HIS A 30 7.13 -23.95 -12.03
N GLY A 31 6.52 -24.04 -13.21
CA GLY A 31 5.15 -23.56 -13.46
C GLY A 31 4.11 -24.59 -13.02
N CYS A 32 3.45 -24.34 -11.88
CA CYS A 32 2.41 -25.21 -11.34
C CYS A 32 1.03 -24.72 -11.80
N ILE A 33 0.26 -25.55 -12.51
CA ILE A 33 -1.08 -25.17 -13.01
C ILE A 33 -2.14 -25.62 -12.00
N LEU A 34 -2.91 -24.66 -11.48
CA LEU A 34 -3.96 -24.90 -10.50
C LEU A 34 -5.33 -24.56 -11.09
N PRO A 35 -6.28 -25.51 -11.10
CA PRO A 35 -7.68 -25.21 -11.39
C PRO A 35 -8.22 -24.23 -10.35
N TRP A 36 -8.80 -23.13 -10.81
CA TRP A 36 -9.36 -22.10 -9.95
C TRP A 36 -10.51 -21.39 -10.67
N GLN A 37 -11.46 -20.78 -9.96
CA GLN A 37 -12.51 -19.98 -10.59
C GLN A 37 -12.89 -18.80 -9.68
N PRO A 38 -12.79 -17.54 -10.15
CA PRO A 38 -13.23 -16.39 -9.39
C PRO A 38 -14.76 -16.37 -9.33
N LEU A 39 -15.26 -16.10 -8.13
CA LEU A 39 -16.65 -15.81 -7.87
C LEU A 39 -16.98 -14.33 -8.12
N LEU A 40 -18.02 -14.07 -8.90
CA LEU A 40 -18.75 -12.81 -8.92
C LEU A 40 -19.89 -12.91 -7.92
N HIS A 41 -20.07 -11.92 -7.04
CA HIS A 41 -21.16 -11.93 -6.08
C HIS A 41 -22.14 -10.79 -6.35
N VAL A 42 -23.42 -11.09 -6.29
CA VAL A 42 -24.50 -10.13 -6.48
C VAL A 42 -25.45 -10.15 -5.29
N HIS A 43 -25.72 -8.99 -4.72
CA HIS A 43 -26.70 -8.80 -3.67
C HIS A 43 -27.88 -7.95 -4.16
N ALA A 44 -29.10 -8.38 -3.81
CA ALA A 44 -30.35 -7.66 -3.98
C ALA A 44 -31.41 -8.27 -3.04
N SER A 45 -32.65 -7.78 -3.07
CA SER A 45 -33.76 -8.46 -2.40
C SER A 45 -34.00 -9.85 -3.03
N HIS A 46 -34.50 -10.81 -2.26
CA HIS A 46 -34.78 -12.18 -2.71
C HIS A 46 -35.49 -12.24 -4.08
N ARG A 47 -36.61 -11.53 -4.26
CA ARG A 47 -37.35 -11.44 -5.54
C ARG A 47 -36.48 -11.02 -6.74
N TRP A 48 -35.50 -10.15 -6.53
CA TRP A 48 -34.59 -9.68 -7.58
C TRP A 48 -33.47 -10.68 -7.83
N LEU A 49 -32.98 -11.38 -6.81
CA LEU A 49 -32.02 -12.47 -6.98
C LEU A 49 -32.64 -13.64 -7.75
N ASP A 50 -33.87 -14.04 -7.44
CA ASP A 50 -34.58 -15.11 -8.17
C ASP A 50 -34.75 -14.76 -9.66
N ARG A 51 -35.13 -13.50 -9.93
CA ARG A 51 -35.26 -12.98 -11.31
C ARG A 51 -33.93 -12.95 -12.04
N LEU A 52 -32.86 -12.58 -11.32
CA LEU A 52 -31.52 -12.54 -11.87
C LEU A 52 -31.04 -13.96 -12.21
N GLU A 53 -31.19 -14.91 -11.29
CA GLU A 53 -30.84 -16.30 -11.50
C GLU A 53 -31.58 -16.91 -12.69
N HIS A 54 -32.90 -16.71 -12.77
CA HIS A 54 -33.70 -17.19 -13.91
C HIS A 54 -33.22 -16.58 -15.25
N TRP A 55 -32.91 -15.28 -15.25
CA TRP A 55 -32.39 -14.61 -16.44
C TRP A 55 -31.00 -15.13 -16.82
N LEU A 56 -30.07 -15.25 -15.86
CA LEU A 56 -28.72 -15.74 -16.11
C LEU A 56 -28.71 -17.19 -16.64
N ASN A 57 -29.70 -18.01 -16.27
CA ASN A 57 -29.91 -19.37 -16.78
C ASN A 57 -30.34 -19.46 -18.26
N GLN A 58 -30.52 -18.33 -18.95
CA GLN A 58 -30.75 -18.32 -20.40
C GLN A 58 -29.53 -18.86 -21.16
N PRO A 59 -29.72 -19.78 -22.13
CA PRO A 59 -28.61 -20.37 -22.90
C PRO A 59 -27.71 -19.34 -23.58
N GLU A 60 -28.30 -18.24 -24.07
CA GLU A 60 -27.58 -17.18 -24.78
C GLU A 60 -26.58 -16.47 -23.86
N LEU A 61 -26.93 -16.27 -22.59
CA LEU A 61 -26.03 -15.65 -21.60
C LEU A 61 -24.94 -16.62 -21.15
N HIS A 62 -25.30 -17.88 -20.94
CA HIS A 62 -24.34 -18.95 -20.64
C HIS A 62 -23.27 -19.05 -21.74
N GLN A 63 -23.68 -19.03 -23.00
CA GLN A 63 -22.78 -19.09 -24.14
C GLN A 63 -21.97 -17.79 -24.29
N ARG A 64 -22.61 -16.63 -24.18
CA ARG A 64 -21.94 -15.32 -24.39
C ARG A 64 -20.89 -15.00 -23.34
N PHE A 65 -21.18 -15.26 -22.06
CA PHE A 65 -20.29 -14.90 -20.96
C PHE A 65 -19.53 -16.08 -20.38
N GLY A 66 -19.80 -17.32 -20.84
CA GLY A 66 -19.18 -18.53 -20.32
C GLY A 66 -19.59 -18.79 -18.86
N ILE A 67 -20.87 -18.62 -18.54
CA ILE A 67 -21.37 -18.81 -17.16
C ILE A 67 -21.19 -20.28 -16.76
N GLY A 68 -20.64 -20.48 -15.56
CA GLY A 68 -20.46 -21.77 -14.93
C GLY A 68 -21.65 -22.12 -14.03
N THR A 69 -21.35 -22.45 -12.79
CA THR A 69 -22.35 -22.63 -11.72
C THR A 69 -22.84 -21.29 -11.18
N ILE A 70 -24.12 -21.25 -10.84
CA ILE A 70 -24.79 -20.18 -10.12
C ILE A 70 -25.38 -20.81 -8.86
N PHE A 71 -25.14 -20.22 -7.69
CA PHE A 71 -25.69 -20.71 -6.43
C PHE A 71 -25.83 -19.58 -5.40
N SER A 72 -26.79 -19.73 -4.49
CA SER A 72 -26.94 -18.83 -3.36
C SER A 72 -25.95 -19.16 -2.25
N MET A 73 -25.36 -18.14 -1.64
CA MET A 73 -24.55 -18.28 -0.44
C MET A 73 -24.78 -17.11 0.52
N ARG A 74 -24.27 -17.24 1.74
CA ARG A 74 -24.30 -16.15 2.73
C ARG A 74 -22.93 -15.52 2.83
N ALA A 75 -22.89 -14.19 2.77
CA ALA A 75 -21.64 -13.43 2.85
C ALA A 75 -21.84 -12.11 3.60
N ARG A 76 -20.77 -11.57 4.17
CA ARG A 76 -20.77 -10.23 4.78
C ARG A 76 -20.53 -9.19 3.69
N LEU A 77 -21.45 -8.25 3.52
CA LEU A 77 -21.46 -7.32 2.39
C LEU A 77 -20.55 -6.10 2.58
N ASP A 78 -20.38 -5.66 3.82
CA ASP A 78 -19.61 -4.49 4.18
C ASP A 78 -19.10 -4.61 5.62
N LEU A 79 -18.29 -3.64 6.04
CA LEU A 79 -17.69 -3.60 7.37
C LEU A 79 -18.72 -3.35 8.49
N GLU A 80 -19.86 -2.72 8.18
CA GLU A 80 -20.88 -2.33 9.16
C GLU A 80 -21.90 -3.45 9.44
N ALA A 81 -22.04 -4.39 8.50
CA ALA A 81 -22.97 -5.49 8.63
C ALA A 81 -22.63 -6.40 9.83
N GLU A 82 -23.56 -6.46 10.80
CA GLU A 82 -23.49 -7.36 11.97
C GLU A 82 -23.79 -8.83 11.62
N GLY A 83 -24.22 -9.13 10.39
CA GLY A 83 -24.59 -10.46 9.94
C GLY A 83 -24.25 -10.73 8.48
N GLN A 84 -24.62 -11.92 8.02
CA GLN A 84 -24.46 -12.33 6.63
C GLN A 84 -25.77 -12.20 5.86
N SER A 85 -25.68 -11.66 4.66
CA SER A 85 -26.78 -11.52 3.71
C SER A 85 -26.72 -12.59 2.63
N GLU A 86 -27.88 -12.91 2.06
CA GLU A 86 -27.97 -13.74 0.87
C GLU A 86 -27.34 -13.01 -0.34
N VAL A 87 -26.48 -13.73 -1.06
CA VAL A 87 -25.85 -13.30 -2.30
C VAL A 87 -25.92 -14.41 -3.33
N LEU A 88 -26.10 -14.03 -4.59
CA LEU A 88 -25.96 -14.94 -5.71
C LEU A 88 -24.49 -14.97 -6.14
N ALA A 89 -23.86 -16.14 -6.02
CA ALA A 89 -22.48 -16.37 -6.44
C ALA A 89 -22.47 -17.00 -7.84
N ILE A 90 -21.66 -16.43 -8.73
CA ILE A 90 -21.59 -16.80 -10.14
C ILE A 90 -20.14 -17.13 -10.49
N THR A 91 -19.91 -18.35 -10.93
CA THR A 91 -18.61 -18.78 -11.50
C THR A 91 -18.59 -18.58 -13.01
N LEU A 92 -17.40 -18.39 -13.57
CA LEU A 92 -17.19 -18.31 -15.01
C LEU A 92 -16.20 -19.38 -15.46
N ARG A 93 -16.45 -19.95 -16.64
CA ARG A 93 -15.54 -20.87 -17.32
C ARG A 93 -14.25 -20.17 -17.77
N SER A 94 -14.34 -18.87 -18.07
CA SER A 94 -13.19 -18.03 -18.39
C SER A 94 -13.33 -16.65 -17.77
N TYR A 95 -12.27 -16.17 -17.13
CA TYR A 95 -12.32 -14.92 -16.34
C TYR A 95 -12.38 -13.66 -17.21
N GLN A 96 -12.12 -13.78 -18.52
CA GLN A 96 -12.12 -12.64 -19.44
C GLN A 96 -13.49 -11.93 -19.52
N HIS A 97 -14.57 -12.64 -19.22
CA HIS A 97 -15.94 -12.11 -19.28
C HIS A 97 -16.44 -11.57 -17.94
N LEU A 98 -15.65 -11.64 -16.86
CA LEU A 98 -16.07 -11.26 -15.50
C LEU A 98 -16.62 -9.83 -15.44
N ARG A 99 -15.84 -8.88 -15.96
CA ARG A 99 -16.24 -7.48 -15.99
C ARG A 99 -17.42 -7.23 -16.92
N ALA A 100 -17.41 -7.83 -18.11
CA ALA A 100 -18.48 -7.66 -19.08
C ALA A 100 -19.83 -8.20 -18.56
N LEU A 101 -19.82 -9.33 -17.84
CA LEU A 101 -21.00 -9.86 -17.18
C LEU A 101 -21.47 -8.93 -16.06
N ALA A 102 -20.55 -8.45 -15.21
CA ALA A 102 -20.88 -7.51 -14.14
C ALA A 102 -21.54 -6.22 -14.66
N GLU A 103 -21.00 -5.63 -15.72
CA GLU A 103 -21.57 -4.47 -16.42
C GLU A 103 -22.97 -4.79 -16.99
N HIS A 104 -23.17 -6.00 -17.52
CA HIS A 104 -24.46 -6.43 -18.05
C HIS A 104 -25.52 -6.62 -16.97
N ILE A 105 -25.15 -7.21 -15.82
CA ILE A 105 -26.01 -7.34 -14.64
C ILE A 105 -26.37 -5.95 -14.10
N GLU A 106 -25.39 -5.06 -13.98
CA GLU A 106 -25.60 -3.69 -13.50
C GLU A 106 -26.60 -2.93 -14.38
N ALA A 107 -26.41 -2.97 -15.71
CA ALA A 107 -27.33 -2.36 -16.67
C ALA A 107 -28.74 -2.96 -16.59
N ARG A 108 -28.86 -4.29 -16.42
CA ARG A 108 -30.17 -4.97 -16.27
C ARG A 108 -30.90 -4.54 -15.00
N GLY A 109 -30.15 -4.18 -13.97
CA GLY A 109 -30.64 -3.67 -12.69
C GLY A 109 -30.85 -2.16 -12.63
N ASP A 110 -30.86 -1.46 -13.76
CA ASP A 110 -30.94 0.00 -13.82
C ASP A 110 -29.85 0.68 -12.94
N PHE A 111 -28.68 0.05 -12.80
CA PHE A 111 -27.53 0.49 -12.01
C PHE A 111 -27.73 0.60 -10.48
N HIS A 112 -28.93 0.34 -9.96
CA HIS A 112 -29.22 0.52 -8.53
C HIS A 112 -29.85 -0.72 -7.86
N ARG A 113 -30.41 -1.68 -8.63
CA ARG A 113 -31.08 -2.86 -8.07
C ARG A 113 -30.11 -3.94 -7.58
N TYR A 114 -28.95 -4.05 -8.22
CA TYR A 114 -27.95 -5.07 -7.91
C TYR A 114 -26.69 -4.39 -7.37
N LYS A 115 -26.24 -4.83 -6.19
CA LYS A 115 -24.92 -4.49 -5.67
C LYS A 115 -23.96 -5.61 -6.04
N LEU A 116 -22.89 -5.27 -6.76
CA LEU A 116 -21.90 -6.21 -7.27
C LEU A 116 -20.59 -6.14 -6.49
N TYR A 117 -20.02 -7.30 -6.21
CA TYR A 117 -18.80 -7.47 -5.44
C TYR A 117 -17.83 -8.41 -6.14
N SER A 118 -16.54 -8.30 -5.80
CA SER A 118 -15.47 -9.17 -6.31
C SER A 118 -15.30 -9.12 -7.84
N VAL A 119 -15.59 -7.97 -8.47
CA VAL A 119 -15.52 -7.80 -9.94
C VAL A 119 -14.10 -7.50 -10.41
N ASP A 120 -13.41 -6.58 -9.74
CA ASP A 120 -12.12 -6.00 -10.18
C ASP A 120 -11.02 -6.14 -9.12
N ALA A 121 -11.26 -6.94 -8.07
CA ALA A 121 -10.19 -7.40 -7.18
C ALA A 121 -9.22 -8.28 -7.99
N HIS A 122 -7.92 -8.03 -7.83
CA HIS A 122 -6.89 -8.68 -8.64
C HIS A 122 -6.95 -10.21 -8.49
N LEU A 123 -6.98 -10.95 -9.60
CA LEU A 123 -7.21 -12.40 -9.58
C LEU A 123 -6.12 -13.14 -8.79
N ALA A 124 -4.85 -12.83 -9.04
CA ALA A 124 -3.74 -13.38 -8.27
C ALA A 124 -3.87 -13.11 -6.76
N GLN A 125 -4.37 -11.93 -6.36
CA GLN A 125 -4.57 -11.60 -4.94
C GLN A 125 -5.64 -12.47 -4.31
N ARG A 126 -6.79 -12.62 -4.98
CA ARG A 126 -7.88 -13.48 -4.51
C ARG A 126 -7.42 -14.93 -4.38
N PHE A 127 -6.74 -15.43 -5.40
CA PHE A 127 -6.16 -16.77 -5.40
C PHE A 127 -5.20 -16.98 -4.20
N LEU A 128 -4.29 -16.02 -3.97
CA LEU A 128 -3.34 -16.09 -2.85
C LEU A 128 -4.02 -15.98 -1.48
N ASN A 129 -5.07 -15.16 -1.37
CA ASN A 129 -5.90 -15.06 -0.18
C ASN A 129 -6.58 -16.39 0.15
N GLU A 130 -7.21 -17.04 -0.84
CA GLU A 130 -7.89 -18.33 -0.66
C GLU A 130 -6.93 -19.46 -0.26
N HIS A 131 -5.68 -19.40 -0.71
CA HIS A 131 -4.64 -20.38 -0.36
C HIS A 131 -3.81 -19.99 0.88
N ALA A 132 -4.08 -18.82 1.48
CA ALA A 132 -3.28 -18.23 2.55
C ALA A 132 -1.77 -18.14 2.23
N CYS A 133 -1.42 -17.97 0.96
CA CYS A 133 -0.06 -17.83 0.46
C CYS A 133 0.30 -16.35 0.23
N MET A 134 1.59 -16.05 0.22
CA MET A 134 2.12 -14.72 -0.07
C MET A 134 3.27 -14.81 -1.07
N PRO A 135 3.52 -13.76 -1.87
CA PRO A 135 4.72 -13.69 -2.71
C PRO A 135 5.99 -13.92 -1.90
N PHE A 136 6.96 -14.61 -2.48
CA PHE A 136 8.28 -14.91 -1.91
C PHE A 136 8.27 -15.82 -0.67
N GLN A 137 7.10 -16.27 -0.23
CA GLN A 137 6.98 -17.27 0.81
C GLN A 137 7.34 -18.65 0.27
N ARG A 138 7.91 -19.50 1.12
CA ARG A 138 8.08 -20.92 0.80
C ARG A 138 6.73 -21.62 0.72
N VAL A 139 6.49 -22.35 -0.35
CA VAL A 139 5.24 -23.04 -0.67
C VAL A 139 5.52 -24.44 -1.18
N ARG A 140 4.54 -25.32 -1.04
CA ARG A 140 4.55 -26.68 -1.54
C ARG A 140 3.37 -26.91 -2.46
N TRP A 141 3.61 -27.62 -3.55
CA TRP A 141 2.58 -28.07 -4.48
C TRP A 141 2.84 -29.51 -4.92
N SER A 142 1.78 -30.26 -5.17
CA SER A 142 1.85 -31.65 -5.60
C SER A 142 0.92 -31.92 -6.77
N PRO A 143 1.39 -32.59 -7.85
CA PRO A 143 0.52 -33.02 -8.95
C PRO A 143 -0.63 -33.93 -8.50
N SER A 144 -0.49 -34.63 -7.37
CA SER A 144 -1.54 -35.46 -6.78
C SER A 144 -2.71 -34.65 -6.19
N HIS A 145 -2.47 -33.39 -5.81
CA HIS A 145 -3.46 -32.47 -5.24
C HIS A 145 -3.34 -31.12 -5.96
N PRO A 146 -3.66 -31.06 -7.26
CA PRO A 146 -3.29 -29.94 -8.13
C PRO A 146 -3.97 -28.62 -7.76
N SER A 147 -5.11 -28.68 -7.04
CA SER A 147 -5.86 -27.51 -6.58
C SER A 147 -5.34 -26.90 -5.28
N HIS A 148 -4.31 -27.48 -4.66
CA HIS A 148 -3.80 -27.01 -3.37
C HIS A 148 -2.36 -26.49 -3.50
N LEU A 149 -2.21 -25.18 -3.31
CA LEU A 149 -0.94 -24.53 -3.02
C LEU A 149 -0.85 -24.30 -1.52
N GLU A 150 0.12 -24.93 -0.84
CA GLU A 150 0.21 -24.89 0.61
C GLU A 150 1.41 -24.03 1.07
N PRO A 151 1.22 -23.08 2.00
CA PRO A 151 2.34 -22.36 2.60
C PRO A 151 3.14 -23.29 3.53
N VAL A 152 4.46 -23.30 3.38
CA VAL A 152 5.35 -24.03 4.28
C VAL A 152 5.63 -23.13 5.49
N ARG A 153 5.23 -23.60 6.67
CA ARG A 153 5.55 -22.94 7.94
C ARG A 153 6.97 -23.32 8.35
N GLU A 154 7.94 -22.53 7.93
CA GLU A 154 9.25 -22.61 8.56
C GLU A 154 9.15 -22.00 9.98
N PRO A 155 9.69 -22.65 11.02
CA PRO A 155 9.99 -21.93 12.26
C PRO A 155 10.85 -20.73 11.86
N SER A 156 10.60 -19.57 12.45
CA SER A 156 11.30 -18.31 12.18
C SER A 156 12.82 -18.50 12.35
N ALA A 157 13.47 -19.05 11.33
CA ALA A 157 14.90 -19.05 11.16
C ALA A 157 15.26 -17.59 10.94
N GLY A 158 16.24 -17.09 11.69
CA GLY A 158 16.59 -15.68 11.80
C GLY A 158 17.19 -15.06 10.54
N ASP A 159 16.70 -15.41 9.35
CA ASP A 159 17.12 -14.83 8.08
C ASP A 159 15.99 -13.93 7.56
N ASP A 160 16.10 -12.62 7.82
CA ASP A 160 15.15 -11.59 7.33
C ASP A 160 15.44 -11.23 5.85
N MET A 161 16.18 -12.10 5.15
CA MET A 161 16.53 -12.00 3.73
C MET A 161 15.49 -12.69 2.85
N TYR A 162 15.25 -12.10 1.68
CA TYR A 162 14.44 -12.71 0.63
C TYR A 162 15.19 -13.84 -0.09
N PRO A 163 14.46 -14.74 -0.77
CA PRO A 163 15.04 -15.91 -1.44
C PRO A 163 16.12 -15.57 -2.47
N PRO A 164 17.03 -16.51 -2.81
CA PRO A 164 18.17 -16.27 -3.71
C PRO A 164 17.78 -16.22 -5.19
N PHE A 165 16.78 -15.42 -5.54
CA PHE A 165 16.32 -15.22 -6.91
C PHE A 165 17.44 -14.68 -7.81
N HIS A 166 17.51 -15.18 -9.04
CA HIS A 166 18.46 -14.68 -10.02
C HIS A 166 18.02 -13.33 -10.57
N VAL A 167 18.60 -12.25 -10.04
CA VAL A 167 18.31 -10.86 -10.46
C VAL A 167 19.26 -10.44 -11.57
N VAL A 168 18.70 -10.08 -12.73
CA VAL A 168 19.48 -9.62 -13.89
C VAL A 168 19.05 -8.22 -14.30
N ARG A 169 20.02 -7.32 -14.43
CA ARG A 169 19.82 -6.01 -15.07
C ARG A 169 19.96 -6.19 -16.58
N LEU A 170 18.93 -5.80 -17.30
CA LEU A 170 18.94 -5.68 -18.76
C LEU A 170 19.15 -4.21 -19.12
N THR A 171 20.08 -3.93 -20.02
CA THR A 171 20.33 -2.58 -20.55
C THR A 171 20.44 -2.64 -22.07
N LEU A 172 19.76 -1.71 -22.75
CA LEU A 172 19.88 -1.51 -24.20
C LEU A 172 20.51 -0.14 -24.45
N GLU A 173 21.62 -0.11 -25.18
CA GLU A 173 22.33 1.11 -25.60
C GLU A 173 22.09 1.37 -27.09
N PHE A 174 21.82 2.62 -27.44
CA PHE A 174 21.52 3.08 -28.81
C PHE A 174 22.55 4.13 -29.23
N GLU A 175 22.82 4.24 -30.54
CA GLU A 175 23.76 5.24 -31.09
C GLU A 175 23.34 6.65 -30.64
N GLN A 176 24.28 7.38 -30.03
CA GLN A 176 24.05 8.60 -29.27
C GLN A 176 23.10 9.62 -29.95
N HIS A 177 21.86 9.68 -29.47
CA HIS A 177 21.05 10.89 -29.49
C HIS A 177 20.60 11.19 -28.07
N GLY A 178 20.86 12.41 -27.60
CA GLY A 178 20.45 12.92 -26.28
C GLY A 178 18.93 13.11 -26.16
N GLY A 179 18.17 12.07 -26.52
CA GLY A 179 16.73 12.02 -26.69
C GLY A 179 16.18 10.60 -26.45
N PHE A 180 14.92 10.35 -26.78
CA PHE A 180 14.30 9.05 -26.55
C PHE A 180 14.44 8.13 -27.79
N PRO A 181 14.75 6.81 -27.64
CA PRO A 181 15.06 5.92 -28.77
C PRO A 181 13.93 5.72 -29.78
N GLU A 182 14.05 6.17 -31.03
CA GLU A 182 13.04 6.10 -32.10
C GLU A 182 13.13 4.81 -32.94
N GLN A 183 12.13 4.56 -33.79
CA GLN A 183 12.04 3.34 -34.61
C GLN A 183 13.24 3.15 -35.55
N GLY A 184 13.88 4.25 -35.97
CA GLY A 184 15.06 4.24 -36.82
C GLY A 184 16.38 4.14 -36.07
N ASP A 185 16.36 4.12 -34.74
CA ASP A 185 17.59 4.14 -33.96
C ASP A 185 18.31 2.80 -34.00
N THR A 186 19.61 2.88 -34.26
CA THR A 186 20.49 1.72 -34.27
C THR A 186 20.84 1.35 -32.84
N ILE A 187 20.45 0.14 -32.42
CA ILE A 187 20.95 -0.44 -31.18
C ILE A 187 22.46 -0.70 -31.31
N GLU A 188 23.26 -0.24 -30.36
CA GLU A 188 24.71 -0.50 -30.31
C GLU A 188 24.99 -1.80 -29.54
N ARG A 189 24.32 -1.98 -28.41
CA ARG A 189 24.64 -3.04 -27.46
C ARG A 189 23.42 -3.48 -26.65
N ILE A 190 23.31 -4.79 -26.43
CA ILE A 190 22.45 -5.38 -25.40
C ILE A 190 23.33 -5.96 -24.30
N TRP A 191 23.05 -5.60 -23.06
CA TRP A 191 23.83 -6.01 -21.90
C TRP A 191 22.93 -6.63 -20.83
N LEU A 192 23.30 -7.82 -20.37
CA LEU A 192 22.68 -8.56 -19.27
C LEU A 192 23.74 -8.82 -18.20
N GLU A 193 23.51 -8.34 -16.98
CA GLU A 193 24.39 -8.59 -15.84
C GLU A 193 23.60 -9.05 -14.62
N THR A 194 24.14 -10.03 -13.88
CA THR A 194 23.61 -10.39 -12.56
C THR A 194 23.94 -9.29 -11.57
N VAL A 195 22.94 -8.85 -10.82
CA VAL A 195 23.09 -7.79 -9.81
C VAL A 195 22.69 -8.30 -8.43
N GLN A 196 23.46 -7.90 -7.42
CA GLN A 196 23.13 -8.18 -6.03
C GLN A 196 22.38 -6.99 -5.45
N GLU A 197 21.16 -7.23 -4.96
CA GLU A 197 20.33 -6.21 -4.35
C GLU A 197 20.29 -6.39 -2.82
N PRO A 198 20.23 -5.30 -2.03
CA PRO A 198 20.15 -5.40 -0.58
C PRO A 198 18.91 -6.19 -0.13
N GLY A 199 19.10 -7.12 0.81
CA GLY A 199 18.01 -7.89 1.40
C GLY A 199 17.56 -9.10 0.59
N ILE A 200 18.20 -9.40 -0.54
CA ILE A 200 17.97 -10.63 -1.31
C ILE A 200 19.16 -11.54 -1.10
N SER A 201 18.92 -12.83 -0.83
CA SER A 201 19.99 -13.82 -0.68
C SER A 201 20.82 -13.92 -1.97
N PRO A 202 22.14 -14.12 -1.90
CA PRO A 202 22.96 -14.22 -3.10
C PRO A 202 22.54 -15.41 -3.96
N SER A 203 22.34 -15.17 -5.25
CA SER A 203 22.12 -16.25 -6.21
C SER A 203 23.44 -16.99 -6.48
N GLN A 204 23.38 -18.31 -6.69
CA GLN A 204 24.53 -19.10 -7.13
C GLN A 204 24.88 -18.83 -8.61
N LYS A 205 23.92 -18.30 -9.38
CA LYS A 205 24.07 -18.01 -10.80
C LYS A 205 24.66 -16.61 -10.96
N THR A 206 25.84 -16.50 -11.58
CA THR A 206 26.45 -15.23 -11.99
C THR A 206 26.57 -15.19 -13.50
N THR A 207 26.13 -14.11 -14.12
CA THR A 207 26.20 -13.93 -15.57
C THR A 207 26.58 -12.50 -15.92
N LEU A 208 27.47 -12.37 -16.90
CA LEU A 208 27.72 -11.17 -17.66
C LEU A 208 27.67 -11.54 -19.15
N CYS A 209 26.70 -10.99 -19.88
CA CYS A 209 26.54 -11.23 -21.31
C CYS A 209 26.36 -9.90 -22.03
N THR A 210 27.25 -9.64 -22.98
CA THR A 210 27.23 -8.44 -23.81
C THR A 210 27.13 -8.87 -25.27
N LEU A 211 26.15 -8.33 -25.98
CA LEU A 211 25.93 -8.55 -27.40
C LEU A 211 26.12 -7.22 -28.12
N GLU A 212 27.19 -7.09 -28.88
CA GLU A 212 27.47 -5.86 -29.64
C GLU A 212 26.88 -5.97 -31.05
N ARG A 213 26.14 -4.95 -31.49
CA ARG A 213 25.47 -4.94 -32.79
C ARG A 213 26.43 -5.24 -33.94
N ARG A 214 27.67 -4.75 -33.87
CA ARG A 214 28.71 -4.94 -34.89
C ARG A 214 29.15 -6.39 -35.11
N GLU A 215 28.87 -7.29 -34.16
CA GLU A 215 29.24 -8.71 -34.23
C GLU A 215 28.24 -9.56 -35.01
N PHE A 216 27.10 -8.98 -35.41
CA PHE A 216 26.01 -9.69 -36.08
C PHE A 216 25.76 -9.13 -37.48
N ASP A 217 25.54 -10.02 -38.45
CA ASP A 217 25.27 -9.64 -39.84
C ASP A 217 23.94 -8.89 -40.00
N SER A 218 23.00 -9.10 -39.08
CA SER A 218 21.67 -8.47 -39.10
C SER A 218 21.11 -8.24 -37.70
N LEU A 219 20.13 -7.34 -37.60
CA LEU A 219 19.38 -7.13 -36.36
C LEU A 219 18.62 -8.40 -35.94
N SER A 220 18.07 -9.15 -36.91
CA SER A 220 17.44 -10.45 -36.68
C SER A 220 18.37 -11.46 -36.00
N ALA A 221 19.64 -11.52 -36.42
CA ALA A 221 20.65 -12.38 -35.81
C ALA A 221 20.98 -11.93 -34.38
N LEU A 222 21.12 -10.62 -34.15
CA LEU A 222 21.31 -10.05 -32.80
C LEU A 222 20.14 -10.39 -31.88
N LEU A 223 18.89 -10.19 -32.32
CA LEU A 223 17.69 -10.47 -31.51
C LEU A 223 17.53 -11.97 -31.22
N SER A 224 17.90 -12.84 -32.17
CA SER A 224 17.90 -14.29 -31.95
C SER A 224 18.98 -14.70 -30.95
N ALA A 225 20.17 -14.10 -31.02
CA ALA A 225 21.24 -14.30 -30.04
C ALA A 225 20.84 -13.77 -28.66
N PHE A 226 20.13 -12.65 -28.59
CA PHE A 226 19.56 -12.13 -27.35
C PHE A 226 18.54 -13.10 -26.73
N GLN A 227 17.58 -13.61 -27.51
CA GLN A 227 16.62 -14.62 -27.04
C GLN A 227 17.37 -15.85 -26.48
N ALA A 228 18.31 -16.41 -27.25
CA ALA A 228 19.08 -17.58 -26.82
C ALA A 228 19.92 -17.32 -25.57
N ALA A 229 20.52 -16.13 -25.45
CA ALA A 229 21.25 -15.72 -24.26
C ALA A 229 20.31 -15.59 -23.05
N PHE A 230 19.15 -14.95 -23.24
CA PHE A 230 18.16 -14.75 -22.19
C PHE A 230 17.58 -16.08 -21.69
N ASP A 231 17.26 -17.02 -22.59
CA ASP A 231 16.78 -18.36 -22.26
C ASP A 231 17.83 -19.18 -21.49
N ARG A 232 19.11 -19.06 -21.86
CA ARG A 232 20.22 -19.73 -21.15
C ARG A 232 20.44 -19.14 -19.76
N ILE A 233 20.29 -17.83 -19.60
CA ILE A 233 20.47 -17.14 -18.32
C ILE A 233 19.31 -17.46 -17.36
N ASP A 234 18.09 -17.56 -17.90
CA ASP A 234 16.85 -17.84 -17.15
C ASP A 234 16.64 -16.96 -15.90
N PRO A 235 16.64 -15.61 -16.02
CA PRO A 235 16.52 -14.73 -14.87
C PRO A 235 15.15 -14.81 -14.18
N ASP A 236 15.12 -14.87 -12.85
CA ASP A 236 13.87 -14.78 -12.09
C ASP A 236 13.31 -13.36 -12.10
N ILE A 237 14.18 -12.38 -11.99
CA ILE A 237 13.85 -10.95 -11.92
C ILE A 237 14.66 -10.21 -12.97
N VAL A 238 13.97 -9.41 -13.79
CA VAL A 238 14.58 -8.55 -14.81
C VAL A 238 14.41 -7.10 -14.38
N LEU A 239 15.53 -6.44 -14.08
CA LEU A 239 15.56 -5.01 -13.79
C LEU A 239 15.85 -4.21 -15.06
N THR A 240 15.08 -3.16 -15.26
CA THR A 240 15.29 -2.20 -16.34
C THR A 240 15.26 -0.77 -15.83
N ALA A 241 15.82 0.16 -16.60
CA ALA A 241 15.80 1.59 -16.31
C ALA A 241 15.14 2.34 -17.48
N GLY A 242 13.81 2.33 -17.54
CA GLY A 242 13.01 2.83 -18.67
C GLY A 242 12.54 1.72 -19.62
N GLY A 243 12.48 0.46 -19.14
CA GLY A 243 12.07 -0.69 -19.94
C GLY A 243 10.62 -0.61 -20.43
N ASP A 244 9.69 -0.17 -19.56
CA ASP A 244 8.27 0.02 -19.93
C ASP A 244 8.12 1.21 -20.91
N GLN A 245 9.03 2.19 -20.82
CA GLN A 245 8.94 3.44 -21.56
C GLN A 245 9.33 3.26 -23.03
N ARG A 246 10.50 2.64 -23.31
CA ARG A 246 11.06 2.59 -24.68
C ARG A 246 11.64 1.24 -25.07
N TRP A 247 12.33 0.52 -24.18
CA TRP A 247 13.05 -0.69 -24.59
C TRP A 247 12.12 -1.81 -25.05
N PHE A 248 11.11 -2.15 -24.25
CA PHE A 248 10.19 -3.22 -24.62
C PHE A 248 9.23 -2.82 -25.73
N PRO A 249 8.71 -1.58 -25.80
CA PRO A 249 8.03 -1.09 -27.00
C PRO A 249 8.87 -1.25 -28.27
N TRP A 250 10.14 -0.82 -28.24
CA TRP A 250 11.06 -0.95 -29.38
C TRP A 250 11.29 -2.42 -29.75
N LEU A 251 11.55 -3.30 -28.78
CA LEU A 251 11.69 -4.75 -29.04
C LEU A 251 10.42 -5.32 -29.70
N VAL A 252 9.23 -4.93 -29.24
CA VAL A 252 7.97 -5.36 -29.86
C VAL A 252 7.84 -4.85 -31.29
N GLU A 253 8.26 -3.61 -31.58
CA GLU A 253 8.28 -3.08 -32.95
C GLU A 253 9.24 -3.87 -33.85
N GLN A 254 10.46 -4.16 -33.38
CA GLN A 254 11.44 -4.94 -34.14
C GLN A 254 10.98 -6.38 -34.38
N THR A 255 10.36 -7.02 -33.38
CA THR A 255 9.81 -8.39 -33.55
C THR A 255 8.76 -8.46 -34.67
N LYS A 256 7.94 -7.40 -34.82
CA LYS A 256 6.95 -7.30 -35.89
C LYS A 256 7.59 -7.05 -37.25
N ALA A 257 8.58 -6.15 -37.31
CA ALA A 257 9.29 -5.81 -38.54
C ALA A 257 10.09 -6.99 -39.11
N HIS A 258 10.63 -7.83 -38.22
CA HIS A 258 11.49 -8.96 -38.59
C HIS A 258 10.81 -10.34 -38.50
N HIS A 259 9.52 -10.39 -38.14
CA HIS A 259 8.77 -11.64 -37.91
C HIS A 259 9.45 -12.63 -36.94
N LEU A 260 10.11 -12.09 -35.91
CA LEU A 260 10.83 -12.85 -34.88
C LEU A 260 10.22 -12.53 -33.51
N PRO A 261 9.21 -13.27 -33.04
CA PRO A 261 8.61 -13.03 -31.73
C PRO A 261 9.62 -13.32 -30.62
N LEU A 262 9.84 -12.33 -29.75
CA LEU A 262 10.63 -12.51 -28.53
C LEU A 262 9.70 -13.01 -27.41
N VAL A 263 10.12 -14.04 -26.70
CA VAL A 263 9.40 -14.65 -25.58
C VAL A 263 10.26 -14.49 -24.35
N LEU A 264 10.02 -13.42 -23.60
CA LEU A 264 10.80 -13.08 -22.40
C LEU A 264 10.17 -13.59 -21.10
N GLY A 265 8.92 -14.08 -21.13
CA GLY A 265 8.35 -14.85 -20.03
C GLY A 265 8.80 -16.31 -20.06
N ARG A 266 8.42 -17.09 -19.04
CA ARG A 266 8.58 -18.56 -19.05
C ARG A 266 7.38 -19.27 -19.70
N THR A 267 6.35 -18.53 -20.08
CA THR A 267 5.22 -19.00 -20.90
C THR A 267 5.46 -18.75 -22.38
N SER A 268 4.77 -19.47 -23.28
CA SER A 268 4.84 -19.30 -24.74
C SER A 268 4.41 -17.93 -25.30
N GLU A 269 3.83 -17.06 -24.48
CA GLU A 269 3.32 -15.76 -24.93
C GLU A 269 4.45 -14.82 -25.39
N PRO A 270 4.34 -14.22 -26.60
CA PRO A 270 5.30 -13.24 -27.05
C PRO A 270 5.22 -11.95 -26.21
N LEU A 271 6.35 -11.23 -26.13
CA LEU A 271 6.45 -9.96 -25.46
C LEU A 271 5.39 -8.99 -25.98
N ARG A 272 4.59 -8.44 -25.07
CA ARG A 272 3.54 -7.47 -25.39
C ARG A 272 3.26 -6.56 -24.22
N GLN A 273 2.77 -5.36 -24.54
CA GLN A 273 2.31 -4.42 -23.53
C GLN A 273 1.12 -5.01 -22.77
N SER A 274 1.25 -5.08 -21.44
CA SER A 274 0.27 -5.71 -20.55
C SER A 274 -0.79 -4.72 -20.05
N THR A 275 -0.47 -3.44 -19.92
CA THR A 275 -1.42 -2.39 -19.48
C THR A 275 -1.46 -1.21 -20.44
N GLY A 276 -2.58 -0.48 -20.49
CA GLY A 276 -2.68 0.78 -21.24
C GLY A 276 -1.76 1.90 -20.71
N GLN A 277 -1.55 2.92 -21.54
CA GLN A 277 -0.86 4.16 -21.15
C GLN A 277 -1.86 5.17 -20.57
N ARG A 278 -1.39 6.06 -19.68
CA ARG A 278 -2.26 7.09 -19.08
C ARG A 278 -1.51 8.39 -18.82
N THR A 279 -2.09 9.51 -19.22
CA THR A 279 -1.62 10.85 -18.86
C THR A 279 -2.47 11.40 -17.72
N ILE A 280 -1.82 11.92 -16.68
CA ILE A 280 -2.48 12.55 -15.53
C ILE A 280 -1.95 13.98 -15.39
N HIS A 281 -2.86 14.94 -15.34
CA HIS A 281 -2.54 16.33 -15.02
C HIS A 281 -2.83 16.56 -13.52
N SER A 282 -1.80 16.92 -12.75
CA SER A 282 -1.94 17.19 -11.31
C SER A 282 -0.99 18.29 -10.88
N TYR A 283 -1.50 19.26 -10.11
CA TYR A 283 -0.69 20.37 -9.56
C TYR A 283 0.16 21.10 -10.60
N GLY A 284 -0.40 21.36 -11.79
CA GLY A 284 0.32 22.03 -12.89
C GLY A 284 1.36 21.17 -13.62
N GLN A 285 1.56 19.91 -13.21
CA GLN A 285 2.45 18.96 -13.88
C GLN A 285 1.65 17.94 -14.70
N THR A 286 2.13 17.66 -15.92
CA THR A 286 1.67 16.53 -16.72
C THR A 286 2.57 15.35 -16.45
N ARG A 287 2.04 14.30 -15.81
CA ARG A 287 2.75 13.04 -15.58
C ARG A 287 2.21 11.99 -16.53
N HIS A 288 3.10 11.40 -17.31
CA HIS A 288 2.77 10.31 -18.21
C HIS A 288 3.16 8.98 -17.57
N ARG A 289 2.21 8.03 -17.53
CA ARG A 289 2.44 6.65 -17.10
C ARG A 289 2.46 5.75 -18.33
N HIS A 290 3.61 5.14 -18.57
CA HIS A 290 3.81 4.19 -19.66
C HIS A 290 3.10 2.87 -19.39
N GLY A 291 2.81 2.12 -20.45
CA GLY A 291 2.17 0.81 -20.36
C GLY A 291 3.18 -0.20 -19.84
N ALA A 292 2.79 -0.95 -18.82
CA ALA A 292 3.66 -1.94 -18.21
C ALA A 292 3.77 -3.19 -19.10
N PHE A 293 4.91 -3.86 -19.00
CA PHE A 293 5.14 -5.17 -19.59
C PHE A 293 5.42 -6.17 -18.48
N PHE A 294 4.58 -7.18 -18.37
CA PHE A 294 4.76 -8.27 -17.41
C PHE A 294 5.34 -9.48 -18.12
N LEU A 295 6.31 -10.11 -17.46
CA LEU A 295 6.95 -11.33 -17.95
C LEU A 295 6.38 -12.49 -17.15
N LYS A 296 5.42 -13.22 -17.71
CA LYS A 296 4.75 -14.32 -16.99
C LYS A 296 5.75 -15.38 -16.55
N GLY A 297 5.79 -15.67 -15.25
CA GLY A 297 6.76 -16.60 -14.65
C GLY A 297 8.14 -16.02 -14.36
N ARG A 298 8.31 -14.72 -14.57
CA ARG A 298 9.45 -13.90 -14.12
C ARG A 298 8.88 -12.62 -13.48
N LEU A 299 9.75 -11.74 -12.99
CA LEU A 299 9.34 -10.41 -12.55
C LEU A 299 10.09 -9.34 -13.33
N HIS A 300 9.40 -8.57 -14.19
CA HIS A 300 9.99 -7.37 -14.78
C HIS A 300 9.71 -6.15 -13.90
N LEU A 301 10.76 -5.45 -13.49
CA LEU A 301 10.69 -4.26 -12.64
C LEU A 301 11.43 -3.09 -13.32
N ASP A 302 10.68 -2.09 -13.75
CA ASP A 302 11.23 -0.85 -14.28
C ASP A 302 11.48 0.15 -13.15
N VAL A 303 12.76 0.33 -12.79
CA VAL A 303 13.19 1.15 -11.66
C VAL A 303 12.83 2.62 -11.86
N LYS A 304 13.01 3.16 -13.08
CA LYS A 304 12.72 4.59 -13.36
C LYS A 304 11.23 4.91 -13.25
N ASN A 305 10.37 3.97 -13.60
CA ASN A 305 8.91 4.15 -13.58
C ASN A 305 8.27 3.71 -12.24
N SER A 306 9.07 3.38 -11.22
CA SER A 306 8.60 2.90 -9.92
C SER A 306 9.02 3.80 -8.77
N PHE A 307 8.06 4.57 -8.24
CA PHE A 307 8.27 5.34 -7.01
C PHE A 307 8.65 4.44 -5.82
N ILE A 308 8.01 3.27 -5.71
CA ILE A 308 8.23 2.34 -4.60
C ILE A 308 9.65 1.77 -4.64
N VAL A 309 10.15 1.37 -5.82
CA VAL A 309 11.51 0.85 -5.95
C VAL A 309 12.55 1.95 -5.75
N ASN A 310 12.28 3.18 -6.21
CA ASN A 310 13.21 4.30 -5.98
C ASN A 310 13.37 4.64 -4.49
N GLU A 311 12.30 4.55 -3.70
CA GLU A 311 12.33 4.89 -2.28
C GLU A 311 12.69 3.70 -1.37
N GLY A 312 12.33 2.48 -1.78
CA GLY A 312 12.42 1.29 -0.95
C GLY A 312 13.14 0.10 -1.58
N GLY A 313 13.77 0.25 -2.75
CA GLY A 313 14.49 -0.82 -3.44
C GLY A 313 13.62 -2.05 -3.70
N LEU A 314 14.27 -3.18 -3.99
CA LEU A 314 13.57 -4.45 -4.13
C LEU A 314 13.07 -4.99 -2.79
N ALA A 315 13.85 -4.84 -1.72
CA ALA A 315 13.47 -5.33 -0.40
C ALA A 315 12.15 -4.70 0.09
N GLY A 316 11.99 -3.39 -0.07
CA GLY A 316 10.77 -2.67 0.26
C GLY A 316 9.61 -2.98 -0.70
N LEU A 317 9.89 -3.16 -2.00
CA LEU A 317 8.87 -3.65 -2.93
C LEU A 317 8.33 -5.03 -2.53
N PHE A 318 9.22 -5.95 -2.13
CA PHE A 318 8.85 -7.31 -1.74
C PHE A 318 8.05 -7.33 -0.44
N GLU A 319 8.40 -6.45 0.51
CA GLU A 319 7.64 -6.24 1.73
C GLU A 319 6.19 -5.84 1.39
N LEU A 320 6.02 -4.87 0.49
CA LEU A 320 4.70 -4.42 0.06
C LEU A 320 3.93 -5.49 -0.74
N ALA A 321 4.61 -6.29 -1.55
CA ALA A 321 4.00 -7.41 -2.29
C ALA A 321 3.48 -8.48 -1.31
N GLN A 322 4.21 -8.79 -0.24
CA GLN A 322 3.77 -9.70 0.82
C GLN A 322 2.56 -9.14 1.58
N HIS A 323 2.61 -7.89 2.04
CA HIS A 323 1.46 -7.28 2.73
C HIS A 323 0.23 -7.15 1.84
N SER A 324 0.38 -6.94 0.54
CA SER A 324 -0.76 -6.83 -0.37
C SER A 324 -1.23 -8.18 -0.93
N ARG A 325 -0.42 -9.25 -0.83
CA ARG A 325 -0.60 -10.51 -1.59
C ARG A 325 -0.78 -10.26 -3.08
N GLN A 326 0.01 -9.37 -3.67
CA GLN A 326 -0.03 -9.05 -5.10
C GLN A 326 1.35 -9.21 -5.74
N SER A 327 1.38 -9.45 -7.05
CA SER A 327 2.63 -9.56 -7.79
C SER A 327 3.45 -8.28 -7.65
N ALA A 328 4.75 -8.42 -7.40
CA ALA A 328 5.68 -7.28 -7.34
C ALA A 328 5.72 -6.49 -8.66
N GLN A 329 5.41 -7.14 -9.79
CA GLN A 329 5.29 -6.46 -11.08
C GLN A 329 4.14 -5.43 -11.09
N VAL A 330 3.04 -5.75 -10.42
CA VAL A 330 1.88 -4.86 -10.30
C VAL A 330 2.18 -3.76 -9.30
N ILE A 331 2.63 -4.13 -8.10
CA ILE A 331 2.90 -3.19 -7.01
C ILE A 331 3.92 -2.13 -7.42
N SER A 332 4.96 -2.49 -8.16
CA SER A 332 6.00 -1.54 -8.57
C SER A 332 5.47 -0.38 -9.43
N ARG A 333 4.36 -0.55 -10.15
CA ARG A 333 3.72 0.55 -10.92
C ARG A 333 2.55 1.21 -10.19
N LEU A 334 2.22 0.82 -8.96
CA LEU A 334 1.14 1.44 -8.19
C LEU A 334 1.63 2.64 -7.39
N SER A 335 0.71 3.57 -7.09
CA SER A 335 0.97 4.61 -6.08
C SER A 335 0.88 3.99 -4.68
N PRO A 336 1.53 4.55 -3.66
CA PRO A 336 1.41 4.07 -2.28
C PRO A 336 -0.06 3.99 -1.81
N GLY A 337 -0.89 4.96 -2.20
CA GLY A 337 -2.33 4.97 -1.96
C GLY A 337 -3.11 3.81 -2.60
N SER A 338 -2.65 3.31 -3.75
CA SER A 338 -3.24 2.12 -4.38
C SER A 338 -2.78 0.84 -3.68
N VAL A 339 -1.54 0.80 -3.18
CA VAL A 339 -1.02 -0.34 -2.41
C VAL A 339 -1.74 -0.48 -1.07
N ILE A 340 -1.95 0.60 -0.32
CA ILE A 340 -2.76 0.53 0.92
C ILE A 340 -4.18 0.03 0.61
N SER A 341 -4.77 0.45 -0.51
CA SER A 341 -6.07 -0.07 -0.94
C SER A 341 -6.03 -1.57 -1.20
N ALA A 342 -4.96 -2.09 -1.81
CA ALA A 342 -4.79 -3.53 -2.02
C ALA A 342 -4.66 -4.28 -0.69
N ILE A 343 -3.91 -3.74 0.28
CA ILE A 343 -3.80 -4.32 1.63
C ILE A 343 -5.16 -4.34 2.34
N GLN A 344 -5.93 -3.25 2.26
CA GLN A 344 -7.28 -3.20 2.83
C GLN A 344 -8.20 -4.25 2.19
N MET A 345 -8.18 -4.40 0.86
CA MET A 345 -8.95 -5.45 0.19
C MET A 345 -8.53 -6.84 0.68
N ARG A 346 -7.22 -7.10 0.84
CA ARG A 346 -6.69 -8.35 1.38
C ARG A 346 -7.22 -8.64 2.78
N VAL A 347 -7.17 -7.66 3.68
CA VAL A 347 -7.67 -7.81 5.06
C VAL A 347 -9.18 -7.99 5.10
N ALA A 348 -9.93 -7.27 4.25
CA ALA A 348 -11.38 -7.45 4.15
C ALA A 348 -11.75 -8.85 3.68
N MET A 349 -11.02 -9.39 2.69
CA MET A 349 -11.20 -10.78 2.23
C MET A 349 -10.84 -11.80 3.33
N ASP A 350 -9.77 -11.58 4.09
CA ASP A 350 -9.41 -12.41 5.25
C ASP A 350 -10.51 -12.40 6.33
N ASP A 351 -11.23 -11.28 6.50
CA ASP A 351 -12.38 -11.14 7.41
C ASP A 351 -13.69 -11.73 6.83
N GLY A 352 -13.67 -12.27 5.61
CA GLY A 352 -14.87 -12.75 4.91
C GLY A 352 -15.83 -11.64 4.45
N VAL A 353 -15.34 -10.40 4.36
CA VAL A 353 -16.09 -9.25 3.84
C VAL A 353 -15.90 -9.15 2.33
N LEU A 354 -17.01 -9.11 1.59
CA LEU A 354 -16.97 -8.96 0.14
C LEU A 354 -16.44 -7.58 -0.26
N VAL A 355 -15.55 -7.55 -1.26
CA VAL A 355 -14.97 -6.31 -1.75
C VAL A 355 -15.93 -5.65 -2.76
N PRO A 356 -16.44 -4.43 -2.48
CA PRO A 356 -17.37 -3.76 -3.39
C PRO A 356 -16.68 -3.35 -4.68
N TRP A 357 -17.38 -3.46 -5.82
CA TRP A 357 -16.85 -3.03 -7.11
C TRP A 357 -16.71 -1.49 -7.19
N LYS A 358 -17.76 -0.77 -6.75
CA LYS A 358 -17.82 0.70 -6.78
C LYS A 358 -18.15 1.25 -5.39
N LYS A 359 -17.54 2.39 -5.03
CA LYS A 359 -17.86 3.10 -3.79
C LYS A 359 -19.20 3.83 -3.98
N ASN A 360 -20.24 3.35 -3.32
CA ASN A 360 -21.59 3.92 -3.39
C ASN A 360 -22.10 4.44 -2.03
N ARG A 361 -21.19 4.63 -1.06
CA ARG A 361 -21.55 5.16 0.27
C ARG A 361 -21.55 6.70 0.20
N PRO A 362 -22.69 7.37 0.38
CA PRO A 362 -22.73 8.82 0.54
C PRO A 362 -22.15 9.26 1.89
N GLU A 363 -21.81 10.53 2.00
CA GLU A 363 -21.55 11.19 3.28
C GLU A 363 -22.82 11.19 4.14
N ASP A 364 -22.65 11.12 5.46
CA ASP A 364 -23.80 11.21 6.36
C ASP A 364 -24.34 12.65 6.39
N THR A 365 -25.63 12.80 6.67
CA THR A 365 -26.24 14.13 6.78
C THR A 365 -25.66 14.90 7.97
N LYS A 366 -25.09 16.07 7.71
CA LYS A 366 -24.54 17.00 8.72
C LYS A 366 -25.35 18.30 8.76
N SER A 367 -25.41 18.95 9.92
CA SER A 367 -25.90 20.33 10.00
C SER A 367 -24.86 21.30 9.43
N ALA A 368 -25.27 22.52 9.06
CA ALA A 368 -24.33 23.55 8.60
C ALA A 368 -23.26 23.88 9.65
N LEU A 369 -23.61 23.81 10.93
CA LEU A 369 -22.69 24.04 12.03
C LEU A 369 -21.68 22.88 12.15
N ASP A 370 -22.15 21.64 12.08
CA ASP A 370 -21.26 20.46 12.09
C ASP A 370 -20.26 20.51 10.95
N LEU A 371 -20.71 20.91 9.75
CA LEU A 371 -19.83 21.03 8.58
C LEU A 371 -18.74 22.10 8.79
N LEU A 372 -19.07 23.25 9.39
CA LEU A 372 -18.09 24.30 9.72
C LEU A 372 -17.03 23.83 10.75
N HIS A 373 -17.43 22.96 11.69
CA HIS A 373 -16.51 22.40 12.69
C HIS A 373 -15.66 21.26 12.12
N ALA A 374 -16.25 20.43 11.26
CA ALA A 374 -15.61 19.26 10.66
C ALA A 374 -14.63 19.61 9.54
N ASP A 375 -14.93 20.64 8.74
CA ASP A 375 -14.10 21.11 7.62
C ASP A 375 -12.88 21.93 8.10
N ARG A 376 -12.05 21.29 8.92
CA ARG A 376 -10.81 21.83 9.48
C ARG A 376 -9.68 20.84 9.28
N GLY A 377 -8.58 21.30 8.71
CA GLY A 377 -7.36 20.52 8.55
C GLY A 377 -6.55 20.35 9.84
N GLY A 378 -5.29 19.96 9.69
CA GLY A 378 -4.33 19.90 10.80
C GLY A 378 -4.08 21.29 11.41
N LEU A 379 -3.75 21.31 12.71
CA LEU A 379 -3.36 22.54 13.41
C LEU A 379 -1.90 22.88 13.11
N TYR A 380 -1.63 24.17 13.05
CA TYR A 380 -0.29 24.71 13.13
C TYR A 380 -0.28 25.93 14.03
N LEU A 381 0.87 26.18 14.66
CA LEU A 381 1.20 27.42 15.33
C LEU A 381 2.08 28.23 14.37
N ASP A 382 1.88 29.55 14.27
CA ASP A 382 2.79 30.38 13.48
C ASP A 382 4.19 30.38 14.11
N SER A 383 5.22 30.13 13.30
CA SER A 383 6.60 30.16 13.76
C SER A 383 6.98 31.58 14.20
N ARG A 384 7.76 31.73 15.27
CA ARG A 384 8.32 33.05 15.64
C ARG A 384 9.51 33.41 14.75
N PRO A 385 9.39 34.36 13.81
CA PRO A 385 10.48 34.68 12.90
C PRO A 385 11.72 35.15 13.65
N GLY A 386 12.90 34.70 13.23
CA GLY A 386 14.16 35.01 13.89
C GLY A 386 15.07 33.80 14.00
N VAL A 387 16.26 34.04 14.57
CA VAL A 387 17.25 33.02 14.87
C VAL A 387 17.15 32.68 16.35
N HIS A 388 16.96 31.40 16.64
CA HIS A 388 16.82 30.87 17.99
C HIS A 388 17.94 29.88 18.23
N ALA A 389 18.62 29.99 19.38
CA ALA A 389 19.68 29.08 19.78
C ALA A 389 19.11 27.93 20.62
N SER A 390 19.78 26.77 20.58
CA SER A 390 19.47 25.60 21.42
C SER A 390 17.99 25.17 21.39
N VAL A 391 17.53 24.78 20.20
CA VAL A 391 16.12 24.40 19.98
C VAL A 391 15.99 22.89 19.81
N ILE A 392 15.03 22.30 20.50
CA ILE A 392 14.72 20.88 20.43
C ILE A 392 13.52 20.65 19.51
N GLU A 393 13.60 19.64 18.65
CA GLU A 393 12.47 19.15 17.86
C GLU A 393 12.00 17.80 18.37
N LEU A 394 10.70 17.72 18.67
CA LEU A 394 9.99 16.48 18.95
C LEU A 394 8.97 16.21 17.85
N ASP A 395 8.83 14.95 17.43
CA ASP A 395 7.95 14.53 16.33
C ASP A 395 7.17 13.26 16.67
N PHE A 396 5.87 13.24 16.41
CA PHE A 396 5.03 12.07 16.63
C PHE A 396 5.27 10.99 15.58
N ALA A 397 5.57 9.77 16.03
CA ALA A 397 5.82 8.64 15.14
C ALA A 397 4.58 8.24 14.35
N SER A 398 4.56 8.60 13.06
CA SER A 398 3.46 8.27 12.13
C SER A 398 2.09 8.74 12.65
N LEU A 399 1.98 10.01 13.07
CA LEU A 399 0.84 10.55 13.82
C LEU A 399 -0.53 10.09 13.32
N PHE A 400 -0.88 10.35 12.05
CA PHE A 400 -2.22 10.05 11.55
C PHE A 400 -2.57 8.55 11.55
N PRO A 401 -1.73 7.64 11.00
CA PRO A 401 -1.91 6.20 11.19
C PRO A 401 -2.01 5.77 12.66
N SER A 402 -1.20 6.36 13.54
CA SER A 402 -1.25 6.05 14.97
C SER A 402 -2.58 6.49 15.59
N ILE A 403 -3.10 7.67 15.24
CA ILE A 403 -4.45 8.14 15.64
C ILE A 403 -5.53 7.16 15.14
N ILE A 404 -5.44 6.70 13.89
CA ILE A 404 -6.39 5.72 13.33
C ILE A 404 -6.46 4.46 14.21
N ALA A 405 -5.29 3.94 14.58
CA ALA A 405 -5.18 2.73 15.41
C ALA A 405 -5.65 2.98 16.85
N THR A 406 -5.08 3.98 17.54
CA THR A 406 -5.28 4.18 18.98
C THR A 406 -6.63 4.77 19.33
N ARG A 407 -7.23 5.55 18.44
CA ARG A 407 -8.60 6.10 18.60
C ARG A 407 -9.67 5.25 17.94
N ASN A 408 -9.29 4.08 17.41
CA ASN A 408 -10.19 3.10 16.78
C ASN A 408 -11.04 3.72 15.65
N ILE A 409 -10.45 4.55 14.80
CA ILE A 409 -11.17 5.27 13.73
C ILE A 409 -11.28 4.35 12.51
N SER A 410 -12.51 4.00 12.14
CA SER A 410 -12.82 3.15 10.98
C SER A 410 -14.25 3.44 10.51
N PRO A 411 -14.62 3.17 9.23
CA PRO A 411 -15.97 3.43 8.74
C PRO A 411 -17.07 2.84 9.62
N GLU A 412 -16.89 1.63 10.14
CA GLU A 412 -17.86 0.90 10.94
C GLU A 412 -17.83 1.23 12.44
N THR A 413 -16.78 1.89 12.92
CA THR A 413 -16.67 2.27 14.34
C THR A 413 -17.16 3.70 14.59
N LEU A 414 -17.18 4.54 13.57
CA LEU A 414 -17.65 5.93 13.66
C LEU A 414 -19.17 5.98 13.74
N ASN A 415 -19.68 6.54 14.83
CA ASN A 415 -21.12 6.64 15.10
C ASN A 415 -21.85 5.30 14.98
N CYS A 416 -21.27 4.22 15.55
CA CYS A 416 -21.91 2.91 15.51
C CYS A 416 -23.29 2.95 16.20
N SER A 417 -24.21 2.08 15.77
CA SER A 417 -25.50 1.83 16.43
C SER A 417 -25.38 1.09 17.77
N CYS A 418 -24.16 0.71 18.15
CA CYS A 418 -23.88 -0.29 19.18
C CYS A 418 -23.57 0.29 20.57
N CYS A 419 -23.02 1.51 20.64
CA CYS A 419 -22.69 2.17 21.89
C CYS A 419 -22.81 3.68 21.80
N GLN A 420 -22.87 4.35 22.95
CA GLN A 420 -22.71 5.80 23.09
C GLN A 420 -21.46 6.10 23.90
N ALA A 421 -20.76 7.18 23.54
CA ALA A 421 -19.67 7.71 24.35
C ALA A 421 -20.22 8.33 25.64
N PRO A 422 -19.51 8.21 26.78
CA PRO A 422 -19.87 8.90 28.00
C PRO A 422 -19.78 10.43 27.82
N SER A 423 -20.55 11.18 28.60
CA SER A 423 -20.59 12.65 28.52
C SER A 423 -19.27 13.32 28.96
N SER A 424 -18.43 12.62 29.72
CA SER A 424 -17.09 13.05 30.09
C SER A 424 -16.04 12.23 29.32
N ALA A 425 -15.01 12.89 28.78
CA ALA A 425 -13.91 12.22 28.11
C ALA A 425 -13.24 11.22 29.07
N SER A 426 -13.19 9.96 28.66
CA SER A 426 -12.52 8.88 29.40
C SER A 426 -11.26 8.49 28.63
N GLU A 427 -10.10 8.69 29.25
CA GLU A 427 -8.82 8.22 28.72
C GLU A 427 -8.76 6.69 28.65
N HIS A 428 -9.63 5.97 29.35
CA HIS A 428 -9.60 4.51 29.40
C HIS A 428 -9.96 3.83 28.07
N GLY A 429 -10.49 4.57 27.08
CA GLY A 429 -10.89 4.03 25.78
C GLY A 429 -9.77 3.84 24.75
N VAL A 430 -8.55 4.38 24.98
CA VAL A 430 -7.43 4.29 24.03
C VAL A 430 -7.10 2.81 23.72
N VAL A 431 -6.90 2.50 22.45
CA VAL A 431 -6.45 1.19 21.99
C VAL A 431 -4.92 1.16 21.95
N PRO A 432 -4.26 0.12 22.50
CA PRO A 432 -2.82 -0.03 22.38
C PRO A 432 -2.36 -0.04 20.91
N LEU A 433 -1.24 0.63 20.60
CA LEU A 433 -0.74 0.71 19.22
C LEU A 433 -0.21 -0.66 18.72
N HIS A 434 0.29 -1.50 19.63
CA HIS A 434 0.81 -2.81 19.28
C HIS A 434 -0.33 -3.78 18.87
N PRO A 435 -0.27 -4.43 17.68
CA PRO A 435 -1.41 -5.18 17.14
C PRO A 435 -1.92 -6.32 18.02
N ARG A 436 -1.03 -7.03 18.71
CA ARG A 436 -1.41 -8.15 19.58
C ARG A 436 -2.12 -7.70 20.83
N GLU A 437 -1.68 -6.57 21.40
CA GLU A 437 -2.29 -5.95 22.58
C GLU A 437 -3.65 -5.35 22.22
N ALA A 438 -3.77 -4.66 21.08
CA ALA A 438 -5.07 -4.22 20.56
C ALA A 438 -6.05 -5.38 20.39
N ALA A 439 -5.60 -6.50 19.80
CA ALA A 439 -6.44 -7.69 19.64
C ALA A 439 -6.80 -8.34 20.99
N GLN A 440 -5.95 -8.25 22.00
CA GLN A 440 -6.25 -8.69 23.36
C GLN A 440 -7.29 -7.78 24.04
N GLU A 441 -7.08 -6.46 24.01
CA GLU A 441 -8.00 -5.45 24.56
C GLU A 441 -9.42 -5.64 24.01
N PHE A 442 -9.59 -5.88 22.69
CA PHE A 442 -10.92 -6.12 22.12
C PHE A 442 -11.52 -7.49 22.45
N ARG A 443 -10.70 -8.51 22.69
CA ARG A 443 -11.19 -9.79 23.23
C ARG A 443 -11.74 -9.60 24.64
N GLU A 444 -11.04 -8.85 25.48
CA GLU A 444 -11.47 -8.52 26.84
C GLU A 444 -12.75 -7.66 26.84
N ARG A 445 -12.80 -6.59 26.04
CA ARG A 445 -14.01 -5.77 25.82
C ARG A 445 -15.22 -6.62 25.41
N THR A 446 -15.01 -7.59 24.50
CA THR A 446 -16.09 -8.47 24.03
C THR A 446 -16.63 -9.35 25.15
N VAL A 447 -15.76 -9.96 25.97
CA VAL A 447 -16.16 -10.81 27.10
C VAL A 447 -17.00 -10.03 28.12
N MET A 448 -16.61 -8.79 28.41
CA MET A 448 -17.33 -7.92 29.35
C MET A 448 -18.69 -7.42 28.81
N SER A 449 -18.87 -7.39 27.49
CA SER A 449 -20.05 -6.81 26.83
C SER A 449 -21.30 -7.71 26.75
N ARG A 450 -21.28 -8.91 27.37
CA ARG A 450 -22.33 -9.96 27.22
C ARG A 450 -23.72 -9.65 27.79
N PHE A 451 -24.01 -8.41 28.18
CA PHE A 451 -25.36 -7.95 28.53
C PHE A 451 -25.70 -6.65 27.79
N GLY A 452 -26.57 -6.75 26.79
CA GLY A 452 -27.11 -5.59 26.06
C GLY A 452 -27.88 -6.02 24.82
N HIS A 453 -29.17 -5.70 24.75
CA HIS A 453 -29.98 -5.92 23.56
C HIS A 453 -29.63 -4.86 22.51
N GLY A 454 -29.20 -5.26 21.31
CA GLY A 454 -28.78 -4.40 20.19
C GLY A 454 -29.88 -3.56 19.53
N LEU A 455 -30.91 -3.16 20.29
CA LEU A 455 -31.99 -2.29 19.82
C LEU A 455 -31.75 -0.81 20.18
N PHE A 456 -30.93 -0.54 21.19
CA PHE A 456 -30.57 0.83 21.61
C PHE A 456 -29.09 0.89 21.99
N PRO A 457 -28.36 1.92 21.54
CA PRO A 457 -26.95 2.05 21.88
C PRO A 457 -26.83 2.33 23.39
N LEU A 458 -26.05 1.49 24.07
CA LEU A 458 -25.79 1.65 25.51
C LEU A 458 -24.51 2.46 25.72
N ALA A 459 -24.49 3.28 26.76
CA ALA A 459 -23.27 3.95 27.20
C ALA A 459 -22.13 2.93 27.37
N ASN A 460 -20.96 3.25 26.85
CA ASN A 460 -19.78 2.41 26.94
C ASN A 460 -18.57 3.28 27.29
N GLU A 461 -17.96 3.05 28.44
CA GLU A 461 -16.83 3.86 28.95
C GLU A 461 -15.58 3.82 28.07
N LYS A 462 -15.48 2.82 27.17
CA LYS A 462 -14.39 2.67 26.20
C LYS A 462 -14.69 3.31 24.84
N ALA A 463 -15.90 3.84 24.63
CA ALA A 463 -16.22 4.60 23.43
C ALA A 463 -15.66 6.02 23.58
N LEU A 464 -15.00 6.53 22.53
CA LEU A 464 -14.29 7.80 22.58
C LEU A 464 -15.08 8.89 21.84
N PRO A 465 -15.46 10.00 22.48
CA PRO A 465 -15.98 11.17 21.76
C PRO A 465 -14.85 11.79 20.93
N VAL A 466 -15.16 12.27 19.74
CA VAL A 466 -14.18 12.95 18.88
C VAL A 466 -14.08 14.42 19.28
N PRO A 467 -12.87 14.96 19.53
CA PRO A 467 -12.71 16.34 20.00
C PRO A 467 -13.38 17.38 19.09
N GLY A 468 -14.27 18.18 19.67
CA GLY A 468 -14.93 19.30 18.98
C GLY A 468 -15.92 18.91 17.88
N LEU A 469 -16.27 17.62 17.74
CA LEU A 469 -17.22 17.12 16.74
C LEU A 469 -18.32 16.29 17.42
N ASN A 470 -19.54 16.35 16.89
CA ASN A 470 -20.66 15.53 17.37
C ASN A 470 -20.58 14.09 16.80
N MET A 471 -19.51 13.39 17.11
CA MET A 471 -19.27 12.02 16.67
C MET A 471 -18.45 11.24 17.70
N HIS A 472 -18.47 9.90 17.61
CA HIS A 472 -17.70 9.05 18.50
C HIS A 472 -17.13 7.82 17.77
N THR A 473 -16.12 7.19 18.35
CA THR A 473 -15.62 5.88 17.93
C THR A 473 -16.05 4.77 18.88
N CYS A 474 -16.34 3.61 18.30
CA CYS A 474 -16.88 2.46 18.99
C CYS A 474 -15.93 1.92 20.08
N GLY A 475 -16.47 1.69 21.27
CA GLY A 475 -15.76 1.03 22.37
C GLY A 475 -15.80 -0.50 22.34
N ARG A 476 -16.66 -1.11 21.49
CA ARG A 476 -16.95 -2.56 21.49
C ARG A 476 -16.24 -3.33 20.36
N THR A 477 -16.18 -2.75 19.16
CA THR A 477 -15.72 -3.41 17.94
C THR A 477 -14.34 -2.91 17.54
N HIS A 478 -13.42 -3.82 17.20
CA HIS A 478 -12.09 -3.46 16.70
C HIS A 478 -12.17 -2.99 15.24
N GLY A 479 -11.89 -1.71 15.02
CA GLY A 479 -11.96 -1.06 13.72
C GLY A 479 -11.01 -1.67 12.68
N PHE A 480 -11.54 -1.85 11.49
CA PHE A 480 -10.86 -2.38 10.31
C PHE A 480 -9.63 -1.56 9.93
N LEU A 481 -9.73 -0.23 9.86
CA LEU A 481 -8.58 0.60 9.48
C LEU A 481 -7.43 0.49 10.51
N GLY A 482 -7.75 0.45 11.81
CA GLY A 482 -6.78 0.21 12.87
C GLY A 482 -6.06 -1.13 12.71
N ARG A 483 -6.81 -2.21 12.42
CA ARG A 483 -6.25 -3.55 12.13
C ARG A 483 -5.37 -3.60 10.88
N VAL A 484 -5.57 -2.69 9.92
CA VAL A 484 -4.73 -2.57 8.73
C VAL A 484 -3.43 -1.82 9.04
N VAL A 485 -3.51 -0.66 9.70
CA VAL A 485 -2.33 0.22 9.86
C VAL A 485 -1.43 -0.18 11.03
N ALA A 486 -1.98 -0.68 12.14
CA ALA A 486 -1.17 -1.03 13.32
C ALA A 486 -0.06 -2.07 13.02
N PRO A 487 -0.31 -3.16 12.27
CA PRO A 487 0.75 -4.10 11.88
C PRO A 487 1.85 -3.46 11.03
N ILE A 488 1.51 -2.49 10.18
CA ILE A 488 2.46 -1.78 9.33
C ILE A 488 3.33 -0.84 10.19
N ILE A 489 2.71 -0.12 11.13
CA ILE A 489 3.42 0.77 12.07
C ILE A 489 4.43 -0.05 12.90
N GLU A 490 3.99 -1.17 13.47
CA GLU A 490 4.85 -2.03 14.27
C GLU A 490 5.98 -2.64 13.43
N ARG A 491 5.69 -3.15 12.23
CA ARG A 491 6.73 -3.68 11.33
C ARG A 491 7.75 -2.61 10.96
N ARG A 492 7.31 -1.38 10.68
CA ARG A 492 8.19 -0.25 10.40
C ARG A 492 9.07 0.09 11.62
N ARG A 493 8.51 0.09 12.83
CA ARG A 493 9.24 0.35 14.08
C ARG A 493 10.37 -0.67 14.29
N VAL A 494 10.07 -1.96 14.12
CA VAL A 494 11.06 -3.05 14.21
C VAL A 494 12.18 -2.86 13.18
N LEU A 495 11.83 -2.62 11.91
CA LEU A 495 12.81 -2.43 10.83
C LEU A 495 13.68 -1.18 11.04
N LYS A 496 13.11 -0.08 11.54
CA LYS A 496 13.87 1.15 11.88
C LYS A 496 14.92 0.87 12.96
N GLY A 497 14.61 0.00 13.94
CA GLY A 497 15.55 -0.42 14.99
C GLY A 497 16.65 -1.38 14.51
N LEU A 498 16.41 -2.12 13.42
CA LEU A 498 17.39 -3.04 12.82
C LEU A 498 18.31 -2.37 11.79
N ARG A 499 18.00 -1.13 11.39
CA ARG A 499 18.79 -0.37 10.42
C ARG A 499 20.21 -0.14 10.93
N GLN A 500 21.19 -0.47 10.11
CA GLN A 500 22.61 -0.25 10.35
C GLN A 500 23.11 1.00 9.63
N HIS A 501 22.73 1.19 8.37
CA HIS A 501 23.10 2.36 7.58
C HIS A 501 22.02 2.72 6.56
N LYS A 502 22.09 3.95 6.04
CA LYS A 502 21.17 4.41 4.99
C LYS A 502 21.33 3.52 3.75
N GLY A 503 20.21 3.10 3.16
CA GLY A 503 20.18 2.25 1.97
C GLY A 503 20.41 0.75 2.20
N ASP A 504 20.57 0.29 3.45
CA ASP A 504 20.53 -1.15 3.74
C ASP A 504 19.12 -1.74 3.54
N ALA A 505 19.01 -3.07 3.61
CA ALA A 505 17.74 -3.77 3.41
C ALA A 505 16.63 -3.32 4.36
N TYR A 506 16.97 -3.01 5.62
CA TYR A 506 16.00 -2.62 6.65
C TYR A 506 15.54 -1.17 6.45
N ASP A 507 16.45 -0.27 6.07
CA ASP A 507 16.16 1.12 5.70
C ASP A 507 15.22 1.17 4.49
N LEU A 508 15.53 0.40 3.47
CA LEU A 508 14.73 0.29 2.25
C LEU A 508 13.30 -0.21 2.55
N ARG A 509 13.17 -1.25 3.39
CA ARG A 509 11.86 -1.77 3.81
C ARG A 509 11.07 -0.76 4.66
N GLN A 510 11.70 -0.14 5.67
CA GLN A 510 11.01 0.85 6.50
C GLN A 510 10.60 2.09 5.69
N ASN A 511 11.39 2.51 4.69
CA ASN A 511 11.06 3.61 3.79
C ASN A 511 9.82 3.29 2.94
N ALA A 512 9.71 2.07 2.39
CA ALA A 512 8.53 1.64 1.66
C ALA A 512 7.26 1.68 2.54
N LEU A 513 7.36 1.19 3.78
CA LEU A 513 6.25 1.24 4.75
C LEU A 513 5.91 2.67 5.18
N LYS A 514 6.91 3.55 5.35
CA LYS A 514 6.74 4.97 5.64
C LYS A 514 5.84 5.63 4.59
N TRP A 515 6.16 5.46 3.31
CA TRP A 515 5.40 6.05 2.22
C TRP A 515 3.97 5.54 2.15
N LEU A 516 3.75 4.27 2.48
CA LEU A 516 2.42 3.69 2.59
C LEU A 516 1.62 4.36 3.72
N LEU A 517 2.22 4.50 4.91
CA LEU A 517 1.60 5.13 6.08
C LEU A 517 1.24 6.61 5.85
N VAL A 518 2.11 7.38 5.17
CA VAL A 518 1.85 8.80 4.82
C VAL A 518 0.58 8.95 3.97
N THR A 519 0.25 7.96 3.13
CA THR A 519 -0.94 8.03 2.27
C THR A 519 -2.23 7.51 2.91
N CYS A 520 -2.17 6.85 4.06
CA CYS A 520 -3.33 6.26 4.72
C CYS A 520 -4.38 7.32 5.09
N PHE A 521 -3.92 8.47 5.60
CA PHE A 521 -4.78 9.60 5.94
C PHE A 521 -5.55 10.13 4.72
N GLY A 522 -4.84 10.50 3.65
CA GLY A 522 -5.48 11.03 2.43
C GLY A 522 -6.41 10.01 1.76
N TYR A 523 -6.13 8.72 1.90
CA TYR A 523 -7.01 7.66 1.39
C TYR A 523 -8.38 7.66 2.06
N THR A 524 -8.49 7.95 3.36
CA THR A 524 -9.80 7.97 4.06
C THR A 524 -10.78 8.99 3.45
N GLY A 525 -10.28 10.17 3.03
CA GLY A 525 -11.06 11.21 2.36
C GLY A 525 -11.17 11.06 0.83
N TYR A 526 -10.52 10.06 0.23
CA TYR A 526 -10.53 9.91 -1.23
C TYR A 526 -11.87 9.39 -1.75
N ARG A 527 -12.44 10.06 -2.76
CA ARG A 527 -13.76 9.74 -3.33
C ARG A 527 -13.90 8.29 -3.84
N ASN A 528 -12.81 7.66 -4.30
CA ASN A 528 -12.85 6.28 -4.82
C ASN A 528 -12.27 5.25 -3.84
N ALA A 529 -11.93 5.64 -2.61
CA ALA A 529 -11.48 4.71 -1.58
C ALA A 529 -12.65 3.80 -1.13
N ARG A 530 -12.53 2.49 -1.35
CA ARG A 530 -13.62 1.52 -1.10
C ARG A 530 -14.01 1.47 0.38
N PHE A 531 -13.02 1.55 1.25
CA PHE A 531 -13.18 1.56 2.70
C PHE A 531 -12.87 2.94 3.30
N GLY A 532 -12.91 4.00 2.49
CA GLY A 532 -12.74 5.37 2.95
C GLY A 532 -14.08 6.00 3.36
N ARG A 533 -14.06 6.80 4.42
CA ARG A 533 -15.20 7.56 4.95
C ARG A 533 -14.72 8.97 5.30
N ILE A 534 -15.42 10.01 4.87
CA ILE A 534 -14.97 11.39 5.09
C ILE A 534 -14.99 11.76 6.58
N GLU A 535 -15.95 11.24 7.34
CA GLU A 535 -15.98 11.39 8.80
C GLU A 535 -14.73 10.83 9.48
N ALA A 536 -14.09 9.81 8.89
CA ALA A 536 -12.82 9.30 9.41
C ALA A 536 -11.69 10.31 9.21
N HIS A 537 -11.66 10.99 8.06
CA HIS A 537 -10.69 12.05 7.79
C HIS A 537 -10.88 13.22 8.77
N GLU A 538 -12.12 13.66 8.98
CA GLU A 538 -12.50 14.72 9.92
C GLU A 538 -12.09 14.35 11.36
N ALA A 539 -12.37 13.12 11.78
CA ALA A 539 -12.01 12.62 13.11
C ALA A 539 -10.49 12.56 13.34
N ILE A 540 -9.71 12.13 12.34
CA ILE A 540 -8.25 12.13 12.43
C ILE A 540 -7.72 13.55 12.59
N CYS A 541 -8.23 14.50 11.80
CA CYS A 541 -7.85 15.91 11.91
C CYS A 541 -8.20 16.47 13.30
N ALA A 542 -9.41 16.19 13.81
CA ALA A 542 -9.83 16.61 15.15
C ALA A 542 -8.88 16.11 16.25
N TRP A 543 -8.59 14.81 16.26
CA TRP A 543 -7.64 14.23 17.21
C TRP A 543 -6.22 14.79 17.06
N SER A 544 -5.76 15.04 15.84
CA SER A 544 -4.44 15.65 15.63
C SER A 544 -4.33 17.05 16.22
N ARG A 545 -5.38 17.87 16.09
CA ARG A 545 -5.39 19.21 16.71
C ARG A 545 -5.37 19.12 18.24
N ASP A 546 -6.19 18.23 18.79
CA ASP A 546 -6.31 18.00 20.23
C ASP A 546 -4.99 17.53 20.86
N LEU A 547 -4.32 16.57 20.22
CA LEU A 547 -3.00 16.08 20.64
C LEU A 547 -1.93 17.18 20.58
N LEU A 548 -1.92 17.98 19.51
CA LEU A 548 -0.94 19.06 19.37
C LEU A 548 -1.16 20.15 20.44
N LEU A 549 -2.41 20.53 20.71
CA LEU A 549 -2.75 21.49 21.77
C LEU A 549 -2.36 20.96 23.15
N THR A 550 -2.71 19.71 23.46
CA THR A 550 -2.34 19.04 24.72
C THR A 550 -0.82 19.03 24.91
N THR A 551 -0.06 18.77 23.83
CA THR A 551 1.40 18.76 23.86
C THR A 551 1.96 20.17 24.11
N ILE A 552 1.39 21.20 23.48
CA ILE A 552 1.81 22.60 23.65
C ILE A 552 1.56 23.06 25.09
N GLU A 553 0.37 22.80 25.64
CA GLU A 553 0.02 23.17 27.02
C GLU A 553 0.95 22.47 28.03
N ALA A 554 1.13 21.17 27.89
CA ALA A 554 2.02 20.40 28.76
C ALA A 554 3.50 20.83 28.64
N ALA A 555 3.96 21.27 27.47
CA ALA A 555 5.31 21.78 27.28
C ALA A 555 5.52 23.10 28.03
N GLN A 556 4.53 24.01 27.97
CA GLN A 556 4.58 25.29 28.68
C GLN A 556 4.64 25.10 30.20
N GLU A 557 3.84 24.18 30.74
CA GLU A 557 3.87 23.83 32.17
C GLU A 557 5.24 23.26 32.61
N ASP A 558 5.90 22.52 31.73
CA ASP A 558 7.21 21.91 32.00
C ASP A 558 8.42 22.85 31.76
N GLY A 559 8.12 24.13 31.48
CA GLY A 559 9.12 25.18 31.31
C GLY A 559 9.73 25.23 29.92
N TRP A 560 9.01 24.78 28.90
CA TRP A 560 9.38 24.92 27.50
C TRP A 560 8.54 25.99 26.82
N ASP A 561 9.18 26.85 26.05
CA ASP A 561 8.51 27.77 25.15
C ASP A 561 8.39 27.13 23.76
N VAL A 562 7.18 27.13 23.19
CA VAL A 562 6.92 26.56 21.86
C VAL A 562 7.12 27.65 20.82
N LEU A 563 8.20 27.51 20.06
CA LEU A 563 8.59 28.48 19.01
C LEU A 563 7.82 28.28 17.72
N HIS A 564 7.47 27.03 17.43
CA HIS A 564 6.74 26.62 16.24
C HIS A 564 6.09 25.25 16.47
N ALA A 565 5.01 24.96 15.75
CA ALA A 565 4.37 23.64 15.74
C ALA A 565 3.65 23.41 14.41
N ILE A 566 3.83 22.25 13.80
CA ILE A 566 3.16 21.89 12.54
C ILE A 566 2.69 20.45 12.65
N VAL A 567 1.37 20.23 12.73
CA VAL A 567 0.75 18.90 12.67
C VAL A 567 1.28 17.93 13.74
N ASP A 568 2.38 17.22 13.44
CA ASP A 568 3.00 16.17 14.25
C ASP A 568 4.27 16.59 14.99
N CYS A 569 4.82 17.77 14.69
CA CYS A 569 6.09 18.22 15.24
C CYS A 569 5.99 19.54 16.02
N VAL A 570 6.80 19.66 17.07
CA VAL A 570 6.93 20.86 17.93
C VAL A 570 8.40 21.25 18.10
N TRP A 571 8.66 22.56 18.07
CA TRP A 571 10.00 23.13 18.34
C TRP A 571 10.00 23.85 19.68
N LEU A 572 10.84 23.37 20.59
CA LEU A 572 10.88 23.78 21.98
C LEU A 572 12.17 24.56 22.29
N SER A 573 12.02 25.63 23.05
CA SER A 573 13.11 26.40 23.64
C SER A 573 13.02 26.33 25.16
N ASP A 574 14.14 26.13 25.84
CA ASP A 574 14.16 26.05 27.29
C ASP A 574 14.00 27.43 27.94
N THR A 575 13.12 27.53 28.94
CA THR A 575 12.93 28.76 29.73
C THR A 575 13.56 28.69 31.13
N ARG A 576 14.06 27.50 31.53
CA ARG A 576 14.58 27.26 32.88
C ARG A 576 16.11 27.38 32.99
N GLY A 577 16.81 27.69 31.90
CA GLY A 577 18.27 27.84 31.87
C GLY A 577 19.03 26.52 32.03
N ARG A 578 18.45 25.41 31.60
CA ARG A 578 19.05 24.07 31.59
C ARG A 578 20.26 24.03 30.65
N SER A 579 21.30 23.27 31.00
CA SER A 579 22.42 22.99 30.08
C SER A 579 21.96 22.14 28.89
N PRO A 580 22.69 22.11 27.76
CA PRO A 580 22.30 21.29 26.60
C PRO A 580 22.04 19.81 26.93
N GLU A 581 22.87 19.18 27.77
CA GLU A 581 22.69 17.79 28.20
C GLU A 581 21.43 17.61 29.06
N GLN A 582 21.15 18.58 29.93
CA GLN A 582 19.94 18.61 30.74
C GLN A 582 18.69 18.84 29.89
N GLN A 583 18.79 19.69 28.86
CA GLN A 583 17.70 19.95 27.93
C GLN A 583 17.31 18.67 27.18
N ARG A 584 18.30 17.93 26.65
CA ARG A 584 18.04 16.66 25.98
C ARG A 584 17.34 15.66 26.89
N THR A 585 17.91 15.42 28.07
CA THR A 585 17.33 14.46 29.05
C THR A 585 15.92 14.87 29.46
N ALA A 586 15.68 16.17 29.69
CA ALA A 586 14.36 16.68 30.05
C ALA A 586 13.36 16.58 28.89
N ALA A 587 13.79 16.79 27.65
CA ALA A 587 12.93 16.65 26.48
C ALA A 587 12.58 15.19 26.17
N GLU A 588 13.53 14.26 26.34
CA GLU A 588 13.28 12.82 26.23
C GLU A 588 12.28 12.35 27.31
N ALA A 589 12.45 12.79 28.56
CA ALA A 589 11.50 12.49 29.65
C ALA A 589 10.11 13.13 29.42
N PHE A 590 10.07 14.36 28.89
CA PHE A 590 8.82 15.00 28.47
C PHE A 590 8.14 14.18 27.38
N ALA A 591 8.88 13.77 26.36
CA ALA A 591 8.36 13.00 25.24
C ALA A 591 7.82 11.63 25.68
N GLU A 592 8.51 10.93 26.58
CA GLU A 592 8.05 9.67 27.17
C GLU A 592 6.73 9.85 27.94
N ARG A 593 6.65 10.86 28.81
CA ARG A 593 5.42 11.17 29.57
C ARG A 593 4.22 11.47 28.65
N ILE A 594 4.42 12.27 27.61
CA ILE A 594 3.37 12.56 26.63
C ILE A 594 3.00 11.29 25.87
N SER A 595 3.98 10.47 25.49
CA SER A 595 3.74 9.20 24.78
C SER A 595 2.86 8.24 25.58
N GLU A 596 3.13 8.08 26.88
CA GLU A 596 2.34 7.25 27.78
C GLU A 596 0.92 7.78 27.94
N HIS A 597 0.77 9.10 28.11
CA HIS A 597 -0.52 9.74 28.31
C HIS A 597 -1.41 9.65 27.06
N VAL A 598 -0.86 9.91 25.87
CA VAL A 598 -1.66 9.96 24.64
C VAL A 598 -1.73 8.62 23.91
N GLY A 599 -0.83 7.68 24.22
CA GLY A 599 -0.73 6.36 23.59
C GLY A 599 -0.05 6.36 22.21
N ILE A 600 0.61 7.44 21.82
CA ILE A 600 1.33 7.59 20.53
C ILE A 600 2.77 8.03 20.83
N PRO A 601 3.80 7.35 20.30
CA PRO A 601 5.19 7.74 20.54
C PRO A 601 5.50 9.15 20.01
N LEU A 602 5.97 10.02 20.90
CA LEU A 602 6.62 11.29 20.61
C LEU A 602 8.13 11.06 20.69
N GLU A 603 8.84 11.22 19.57
CA GLU A 603 10.27 10.93 19.45
C GLU A 603 11.09 12.22 19.51
N PHE A 604 12.25 12.14 20.17
CA PHE A 604 13.28 13.17 20.04
C PHE A 604 13.92 13.09 18.66
N GLU A 605 13.74 14.12 17.83
CA GLU A 605 14.24 14.13 16.45
C GLU A 605 15.61 14.83 16.36
N ALA A 606 15.77 16.00 16.99
CA ALA A 606 17.01 16.76 16.91
C ALA A 606 17.17 17.80 18.03
N HIS A 607 18.44 18.08 18.36
CA HIS A 607 18.86 19.30 19.06
C HIS A 607 19.57 20.20 18.04
N TYR A 608 19.09 21.42 17.84
CA TYR A 608 19.72 22.41 17.00
C TYR A 608 20.53 23.40 17.81
N ASP A 609 21.80 23.58 17.45
CA ASP A 609 22.62 24.69 17.92
C ASP A 609 21.91 26.02 17.65
N PHE A 610 21.35 26.14 16.45
CA PHE A 610 20.42 27.21 16.11
C PHE A 610 19.45 26.80 15.00
N ILE A 611 18.30 27.48 14.97
CA ILE A 611 17.29 27.40 13.91
C ILE A 611 16.84 28.80 13.52
N ALA A 612 16.66 29.02 12.23
CA ALA A 612 16.15 30.26 11.67
C ALA A 612 14.77 30.05 11.05
N PHE A 613 13.75 30.64 11.66
CA PHE A 613 12.40 30.71 11.11
C PHE A 613 12.25 31.96 10.25
N LEU A 614 11.78 31.79 9.01
CA LEU A 614 11.70 32.88 8.05
C LEU A 614 10.33 33.58 8.10
N PRO A 615 10.29 34.92 7.99
CA PRO A 615 9.04 35.65 7.90
C PRO A 615 8.39 35.48 6.52
N SER A 616 7.06 35.55 6.48
CA SER A 616 6.26 35.67 5.28
C SER A 616 6.51 37.01 4.61
N ARG A 617 6.73 36.99 3.29
CA ARG A 617 6.93 38.21 2.48
C ARG A 617 5.71 39.12 2.44
N MET A 618 4.51 38.58 2.72
CA MET A 618 3.26 39.32 2.62
C MET A 618 2.92 40.10 3.89
N HIS A 619 3.13 39.49 5.07
CA HIS A 619 2.63 40.03 6.34
C HIS A 619 3.68 40.05 7.46
N GLY A 620 4.90 39.57 7.21
CA GLY A 620 5.98 39.54 8.22
C GLY A 620 5.81 38.48 9.31
N SER A 621 4.66 37.82 9.41
CA SER A 621 4.41 36.68 10.32
C SER A 621 5.26 35.46 9.97
N GLY A 622 5.32 34.46 10.85
CA GLY A 622 6.00 33.19 10.60
C GLY A 622 5.61 32.50 9.29
N SER A 623 6.59 32.02 8.53
CA SER A 623 6.32 31.13 7.41
C SER A 623 6.21 29.69 7.89
N LEU A 624 5.03 29.08 7.68
CA LEU A 624 4.70 27.73 8.12
C LEU A 624 5.81 26.69 7.89
N THR A 625 6.28 26.54 6.64
CA THR A 625 7.16 25.43 6.25
C THR A 625 8.57 25.85 5.86
N LYS A 626 8.98 27.09 6.17
CA LYS A 626 10.27 27.65 5.71
C LYS A 626 11.21 27.92 6.86
N TYR A 627 12.21 27.07 7.00
CA TYR A 627 13.26 27.21 8.00
C TYR A 627 14.54 26.49 7.57
N TRP A 628 15.63 26.83 8.23
CA TRP A 628 16.88 26.07 8.19
C TRP A 628 17.49 26.04 9.58
N ALA A 629 18.09 24.91 9.93
CA ALA A 629 18.64 24.65 11.25
C ALA A 629 19.98 23.93 11.15
N TYR A 630 20.83 24.08 12.16
CA TYR A 630 22.13 23.44 12.25
C TYR A 630 22.22 22.62 13.54
N THR A 631 22.70 21.38 13.43
CA THR A 631 22.79 20.41 14.54
C THR A 631 24.18 20.34 15.19
N GLY A 632 25.13 21.13 14.70
CA GLY A 632 26.55 20.96 15.03
C GLY A 632 27.34 20.22 13.96
N GLU A 633 26.67 19.35 13.19
CA GLU A 633 27.27 18.53 12.13
C GLU A 633 26.63 18.82 10.77
N ASP A 634 25.30 18.81 10.73
CA ASP A 634 24.53 18.89 9.48
C ASP A 634 23.47 20.01 9.50
N PHE A 635 23.14 20.50 8.30
CA PHE A 635 22.04 21.43 8.08
C PHE A 635 20.73 20.71 7.75
N LYS A 636 19.66 21.01 8.50
CA LYS A 636 18.29 20.65 8.14
C LYS A 636 17.62 21.83 7.46
N VAL A 637 17.29 21.66 6.18
CA VAL A 637 16.65 22.70 5.35
C VAL A 637 15.24 22.28 4.95
N ARG A 638 14.26 23.19 5.06
CA ARG A 638 12.85 22.97 4.68
C ARG A 638 12.24 24.18 3.99
N GLY A 639 11.49 23.94 2.91
CA GLY A 639 10.62 24.90 2.22
C GLY A 639 11.29 26.10 1.53
N ILE A 640 12.60 26.26 1.65
CA ILE A 640 13.38 27.29 0.96
C ILE A 640 13.91 26.80 -0.39
N GLU A 641 14.39 27.74 -1.19
CA GLU A 641 14.77 27.59 -2.60
C GLU A 641 15.76 26.44 -2.82
N LEU A 642 16.70 26.20 -1.90
CA LEU A 642 17.64 25.06 -1.97
C LEU A 642 16.95 23.68 -2.13
N ARG A 643 15.68 23.55 -1.73
CA ARG A 643 14.90 22.30 -1.82
C ARG A 643 13.67 22.40 -2.74
N GLN A 644 13.56 23.46 -3.52
CA GLN A 644 12.46 23.62 -4.48
C GLN A 644 12.95 23.26 -5.89
N HIS A 645 12.30 22.29 -6.54
CA HIS A 645 12.61 21.94 -7.93
C HIS A 645 12.31 23.06 -8.94
N SER A 646 11.54 24.07 -8.52
CA SER A 646 11.16 25.22 -9.33
C SER A 646 12.17 26.37 -9.30
N THR A 647 13.27 26.21 -8.56
CA THR A 647 14.31 27.25 -8.43
C THR A 647 15.63 26.77 -9.03
N PRO A 648 16.45 27.70 -9.58
CA PRO A 648 17.66 27.37 -10.34
C PRO A 648 18.72 26.58 -9.57
#